data_AF-O44236-F1
#
_entry.id   AF-O44236-F1
#
_cell.length_a   1.000
_cell.length_b   1.000
_cell.length_c   1.000
_cell.angle_alpha   90.00
_cell.angle_beta   90.00
_cell.angle_gamma   90.00
#
_symmetry.space_group_name_H-M   'P 1'
#
loop_
_entity.id
_entity.type
_entity.pdbx_description
1 polymer ?
#
loop_
_entity_poly.entity_id
_entity_poly.type
_entity_poly.pdbx_seq_one_letter_code
_entity_poly.pdbx_strand_id
1 'polypeptide(L)'
;MKVLLILLAFIAAASAFSYGNGYGYGYNKCYGSYKGYSSGCYSYGYRKCYVYPKSQVFCYNIPYKKSWCSYKYYEPVLHVYPGCDCGTEGWTEKTVADLEIEMTNLLKEALLKITTEMNNCKTTFVEQLKSSIEQYKLNVKNKLFNYYAYYIQSAKTDEERENLIKKRDDAIKEYNEELDKKRDDVILKCEEDVADKLKCIADYHTKLVENGVECLKTRLTKIVDYTTTLTAKCVDYVKNYVACHMSILEQKKSYYRSFLHKVHGSSEWEKVTVDAVIQLYHDQEVAKITALATEYATKLATWKLKLIMNYSCAYRCYMSNGCIRFYKKRYYSTCKRYGCWYKYKTRYCFVRYCLQPFKFCFNPTKYTGLKTCVFPAVVRDGATIIKEHCEKLEKAILEYETQFGEWKLKWTTYHTEYCTKYDEIIKARHDWYIEYLRSQYICANNSTELTDEQKAKLAEVQKECDEKRTAAVEAYKLKLAEILLECATKFSTSIIDYRTKAKSYIQSIGDNFDACQKKRSEDIKAYKEKLEAKGISAKQSLFDSMNKAKKSHLTKYLDILKLHHDDFVVNGDVCDGPTDIVTMANKYSEKLSEYCAAVLLECDKYWEDIIRTGRTSSLGWYSTIPAATSARNRSASCPDSAGVVITHGA
;
A
#
# COMPACT_ATOMS: atom_id res chain seq x y z
N MET A 1 12.16 -46.26 19.76
CA MET A 1 12.88 -47.54 19.90
C MET A 1 12.87 -48.01 21.34
N LYS A 2 13.52 -47.32 22.30
CA LYS A 2 13.47 -47.69 23.74
C LYS A 2 12.06 -48.00 24.26
N VAL A 3 11.06 -47.13 24.03
CA VAL A 3 9.66 -47.39 24.47
C VAL A 3 8.99 -48.55 23.74
N LEU A 4 9.37 -48.83 22.49
CA LEU A 4 8.73 -49.86 21.65
C LEU A 4 9.37 -51.25 21.88
N LEU A 5 10.66 -51.31 22.22
CA LEU A 5 11.32 -52.51 22.73
C LEU A 5 11.04 -52.74 24.21
N ILE A 6 10.75 -51.70 24.98
CA ILE A 6 10.13 -51.88 26.31
C ILE A 6 8.72 -52.46 26.13
N LEU A 7 7.90 -51.99 25.17
CA LEU A 7 6.59 -52.58 24.87
C LEU A 7 6.71 -54.01 24.30
N LEU A 8 7.67 -54.30 23.42
CA LEU A 8 7.94 -55.65 22.91
C LEU A 8 8.55 -56.55 23.99
N ALA A 9 9.35 -56.02 24.92
CA ALA A 9 9.83 -56.73 26.10
C ALA A 9 8.73 -56.92 27.16
N PHE A 10 7.74 -56.02 27.23
CA PHE A 10 6.53 -56.17 28.05
C PHE A 10 5.55 -57.16 27.43
N ILE A 11 5.43 -57.19 26.09
CA ILE A 11 4.73 -58.24 25.35
C ILE A 11 5.51 -59.56 25.46
N ALA A 12 6.85 -59.55 25.48
CA ALA A 12 7.70 -60.71 25.72
C ALA A 12 7.64 -61.20 27.17
N ALA A 13 7.48 -60.30 28.13
CA ALA A 13 7.21 -60.66 29.51
C ALA A 13 5.78 -61.21 29.62
N ALA A 14 4.77 -60.57 29.03
CA ALA A 14 3.39 -61.03 29.05
C ALA A 14 3.19 -62.36 28.30
N SER A 15 3.94 -62.60 27.21
CA SER A 15 3.92 -63.86 26.46
C SER A 15 4.79 -64.92 27.11
N ALA A 16 5.96 -64.60 27.68
CA ALA A 16 6.74 -65.55 28.48
C ALA A 16 6.12 -65.83 29.87
N PHE A 17 5.19 -65.00 30.34
CA PHE A 17 4.27 -65.27 31.45
C PHE A 17 3.05 -66.08 30.98
N SER A 18 2.48 -65.80 29.79
CA SER A 18 1.39 -66.62 29.22
C SER A 18 1.85 -68.00 28.76
N TYR A 19 3.15 -68.18 28.51
CA TYR A 19 3.78 -69.44 28.15
C TYR A 19 4.75 -69.95 29.22
N GLY A 20 4.73 -69.35 30.42
CA GLY A 20 5.68 -69.68 31.48
C GLY A 20 5.18 -69.46 32.91
N ASN A 21 3.87 -69.33 33.11
CA ASN A 21 3.25 -70.20 34.10
C ASN A 21 3.31 -71.61 33.51
N GLY A 22 3.87 -72.55 34.27
CA GLY A 22 3.72 -73.95 33.94
C GLY A 22 2.25 -74.16 33.61
N TYR A 23 2.00 -74.66 32.41
CA TYR A 23 0.80 -75.44 32.20
C TYR A 23 0.91 -76.58 33.21
N GLY A 24 0.39 -76.37 34.42
CA GLY A 24 -0.47 -77.37 35.00
C GLY A 24 -1.59 -77.54 34.00
N TYR A 25 -1.33 -78.32 32.94
CA TYR A 25 -2.41 -78.96 32.24
C TYR A 25 -3.11 -79.74 33.34
N GLY A 26 -4.25 -79.21 33.77
CA GLY A 26 -5.36 -79.98 34.30
C GLY A 26 -5.84 -80.94 33.21
N TYR A 27 -4.95 -81.80 32.75
CA TYR A 27 -5.24 -83.17 32.41
C TYR A 27 -4.82 -83.96 33.66
N ASN A 28 -5.56 -83.86 34.78
CA ASN A 28 -6.61 -84.84 35.06
C ASN A 28 -7.29 -85.48 33.83
N LYS A 29 -6.51 -86.03 32.90
CA LYS A 29 -6.71 -87.37 32.40
C LYS A 29 -5.45 -88.08 32.91
N CYS A 30 -5.45 -88.63 34.11
CA CYS A 30 -6.11 -89.93 34.31
C CYS A 30 -6.23 -90.63 32.94
N TYR A 31 -5.09 -91.02 32.37
CA TYR A 31 -5.03 -92.16 31.47
C TYR A 31 -5.76 -93.27 32.21
N GLY A 32 -7.04 -93.49 31.89
CA GLY A 32 -7.96 -94.34 32.64
C GLY A 32 -7.86 -94.11 34.16
N SER A 33 -8.81 -93.46 34.82
CA SER A 33 -10.01 -94.21 35.16
C SER A 33 -9.74 -95.73 35.01
N TYR A 34 -9.13 -96.35 36.04
CA TYR A 34 -9.49 -97.73 36.38
C TYR A 34 -10.98 -97.66 36.73
N LYS A 35 -11.81 -97.52 35.69
CA LYS A 35 -13.25 -97.66 35.75
C LYS A 35 -13.40 -99.15 35.91
N GLY A 36 -13.80 -99.48 37.13
CA GLY A 36 -14.33 -100.75 37.57
C GLY A 36 -14.12 -101.91 36.61
N TYR A 37 -13.22 -102.82 36.99
CA TYR A 37 -13.76 -104.14 37.24
C TYR A 37 -14.81 -103.98 38.35
N SER A 38 -16.04 -103.70 37.92
CA SER A 38 -17.22 -103.89 38.74
C SER A 38 -17.33 -105.37 39.05
N SER A 39 -17.75 -105.65 40.27
CA SER A 39 -18.18 -106.96 40.75
C SER A 39 -17.06 -107.95 41.04
N GLY A 40 -16.83 -108.14 42.33
CA GLY A 40 -16.18 -109.34 42.84
C GLY A 40 -15.22 -109.00 43.95
N CYS A 41 -15.70 -109.14 45.17
CA CYS A 41 -14.95 -109.35 46.41
C CYS A 41 -13.42 -109.39 46.26
N TYR A 42 -12.75 -108.50 46.97
CA TYR A 42 -11.39 -108.71 47.45
C TYR A 42 -11.26 -110.13 48.06
N SER A 43 -10.75 -111.09 47.27
CA SER A 43 -9.93 -112.15 47.84
C SER A 43 -8.61 -111.49 48.22
N TYR A 44 -8.47 -111.16 49.50
CA TYR A 44 -7.31 -110.49 50.09
C TYR A 44 -6.01 -111.34 49.97
N GLY A 45 -5.30 -111.24 48.84
CA GLY A 45 -4.02 -111.92 48.58
C GLY A 45 -2.80 -111.00 48.42
N TYR A 46 -1.75 -111.49 47.74
CA TYR A 46 -0.42 -110.85 47.52
C TYR A 46 -0.43 -109.45 46.90
N ARG A 47 -1.57 -109.00 46.37
CA ARG A 47 -1.74 -107.67 45.75
C ARG A 47 -1.50 -106.50 46.72
N LYS A 48 -1.49 -106.72 48.05
CA LYS A 48 -1.06 -105.71 49.05
C LYS A 48 0.44 -105.39 48.99
N CYS A 49 1.23 -106.23 48.31
CA CYS A 49 2.68 -106.04 48.17
C CYS A 49 3.04 -105.01 47.08
N TYR A 50 2.12 -104.71 46.16
CA TYR A 50 2.33 -103.70 45.13
C TYR A 50 2.35 -102.30 45.74
N VAL A 51 3.46 -101.58 45.53
CA VAL A 51 3.63 -100.19 45.93
C VAL A 51 4.08 -99.40 44.71
N TYR A 52 3.14 -98.71 44.07
CA TYR A 52 3.44 -97.88 42.91
C TYR A 52 4.10 -96.55 43.30
N PRO A 53 4.97 -95.98 42.44
CA PRO A 53 5.52 -94.66 42.65
C PRO A 53 4.42 -93.60 42.78
N LYS A 54 4.62 -92.63 43.66
CA LYS A 54 3.76 -91.45 43.74
C LYS A 54 3.74 -90.73 42.39
N SER A 55 2.59 -90.14 42.03
CA SER A 55 2.44 -89.39 40.77
C SER A 55 3.51 -88.32 40.56
N GLN A 56 3.99 -87.69 41.64
CA GLN A 56 5.05 -86.68 41.62
C GLN A 56 6.38 -87.17 41.03
N VAL A 57 6.70 -88.47 41.12
CA VAL A 57 7.94 -89.05 40.56
C VAL A 57 7.95 -88.98 39.03
N PHE A 58 6.77 -89.02 38.42
CA PHE A 58 6.59 -88.92 36.97
C PHE A 58 6.43 -87.48 36.48
N CYS A 59 6.43 -86.50 37.38
CA CYS A 59 6.33 -85.08 37.03
C CYS A 59 7.73 -84.48 36.86
N TYR A 60 7.92 -83.68 35.80
CA TYR A 60 9.15 -82.94 35.55
C TYR A 60 8.89 -81.43 35.50
N ASN A 61 9.93 -80.67 35.84
CA ASN A 61 9.99 -79.24 35.63
C ASN A 61 11.37 -78.90 35.04
N ILE A 62 11.39 -78.41 33.80
CA ILE A 62 12.63 -78.09 33.07
C ILE A 62 12.80 -76.56 33.11
N PRO A 63 13.64 -76.01 34.01
CA PRO A 63 13.91 -74.58 34.04
C PRO A 63 14.85 -74.14 32.91
N TYR A 64 14.69 -72.90 32.43
CA TYR A 64 15.62 -72.24 31.51
C TYR A 64 15.65 -70.73 31.74
N LYS A 65 16.76 -70.07 31.37
CA LYS A 65 16.90 -68.61 31.54
C LYS A 65 16.06 -67.82 30.54
N LYS A 66 15.26 -66.89 31.05
CA LYS A 66 14.42 -65.94 30.28
C LYS A 66 15.04 -64.55 30.09
N SER A 67 16.33 -64.38 30.37
CA SER A 67 17.00 -63.06 30.34
C SER A 67 16.97 -62.38 28.96
N TRP A 68 16.89 -63.18 27.88
CA TRP A 68 16.74 -62.72 26.50
C TRP A 68 15.42 -62.00 26.22
N CYS A 69 14.40 -62.11 27.08
CA CYS A 69 13.16 -61.35 26.96
C CYS A 69 13.26 -59.91 27.45
N SER A 70 14.41 -59.50 28.00
CA SER A 70 14.58 -58.16 28.59
C SER A 70 15.16 -57.16 27.59
N TYR A 71 14.75 -55.88 27.70
CA TYR A 71 15.32 -54.81 26.87
C TYR A 71 16.85 -54.70 27.03
N LYS A 72 17.36 -55.03 28.22
CA LYS A 72 18.78 -54.97 28.58
C LYS A 72 19.61 -55.97 27.76
N TYR A 73 19.02 -57.07 27.33
CA TYR A 73 19.69 -58.05 26.47
C TYR A 73 19.99 -57.50 25.07
N TYR A 74 19.09 -56.68 24.52
CA TYR A 74 19.24 -56.06 23.21
C TYR A 74 19.96 -54.71 23.25
N GLU A 75 20.32 -54.24 24.44
CA GLU A 75 20.97 -52.94 24.66
C GLU A 75 22.15 -52.66 23.72
N PRO A 76 23.06 -53.61 23.40
CA PRO A 76 24.17 -53.39 22.48
C PRO A 76 23.74 -53.06 21.04
N VAL A 77 22.65 -53.67 20.55
CA VAL A 77 22.11 -53.41 19.21
C VAL A 77 21.27 -52.13 19.20
N LEU A 78 20.62 -51.83 20.32
CA LEU A 78 19.68 -50.71 20.42
C LEU A 78 20.34 -49.36 20.72
N HIS A 79 21.50 -49.32 21.39
CA HIS A 79 22.24 -48.07 21.61
C HIS A 79 22.86 -47.51 20.35
N VAL A 80 23.05 -48.35 19.33
CA VAL A 80 23.49 -47.91 17.99
C VAL A 80 22.35 -47.20 17.25
N TYR A 81 21.16 -47.09 17.86
CA TYR A 81 20.00 -46.52 17.20
C TYR A 81 19.11 -45.62 18.09
N PRO A 82 19.21 -44.28 17.96
CA PRO A 82 20.14 -43.55 17.09
C PRO A 82 21.55 -43.59 17.70
N GLY A 83 22.58 -43.69 16.86
CA GLY A 83 23.97 -43.98 17.24
C GLY A 83 24.55 -43.22 18.43
N CYS A 84 25.67 -43.72 18.93
CA CYS A 84 26.42 -43.26 20.10
C CYS A 84 26.61 -41.73 20.15
N ASP A 85 26.67 -41.09 18.98
CA ASP A 85 26.97 -39.66 18.78
C ASP A 85 25.71 -38.81 18.55
N CYS A 86 24.68 -39.03 19.37
CA CYS A 86 23.48 -38.19 19.35
C CYS A 86 23.79 -36.75 19.86
N GLY A 87 24.42 -35.94 19.01
CA GLY A 87 24.76 -34.54 19.31
C GLY A 87 25.80 -33.86 18.43
N THR A 88 26.53 -34.58 17.56
CA THR A 88 27.61 -34.04 16.72
C THR A 88 27.31 -34.19 15.22
N GLU A 89 27.84 -33.27 14.40
CA GLU A 89 27.63 -33.24 12.94
C GLU A 89 28.36 -34.42 12.27
N GLY A 90 27.65 -35.25 11.48
CA GLY A 90 28.24 -36.38 10.75
C GLY A 90 27.66 -37.75 11.12
N TRP A 91 26.35 -37.92 10.95
CA TRP A 91 25.63 -39.15 11.28
C TRP A 91 25.81 -40.24 10.23
N THR A 92 26.06 -41.47 10.68
CA THR A 92 25.92 -42.68 9.86
C THR A 92 25.15 -43.74 10.65
N GLU A 93 23.89 -43.96 10.29
CA GLU A 93 23.12 -45.10 10.80
C GLU A 93 23.61 -46.40 10.15
N LYS A 94 23.73 -47.46 10.96
CA LYS A 94 23.84 -48.82 10.43
C LYS A 94 22.62 -49.15 9.58
N THR A 95 22.83 -49.91 8.51
CA THR A 95 21.71 -50.28 7.63
C THR A 95 20.73 -51.20 8.34
N VAL A 96 19.49 -51.25 7.85
CA VAL A 96 18.48 -52.18 8.39
C VAL A 96 18.96 -53.63 8.27
N ALA A 97 19.72 -53.96 7.21
CA ALA A 97 20.29 -55.28 6.98
C ALA A 97 21.35 -55.66 8.03
N ASP A 98 22.24 -54.73 8.39
CA ASP A 98 23.26 -54.98 9.41
C ASP A 98 22.64 -55.23 10.79
N LEU A 99 21.60 -54.45 11.13
CA LEU A 99 20.86 -54.62 12.39
C LEU A 99 20.06 -55.94 12.43
N GLU A 100 19.48 -56.35 11.29
CA GLU A 100 18.82 -57.65 11.16
C GLU A 100 19.79 -58.81 11.43
N ILE A 101 21.01 -58.73 10.88
CA ILE A 101 22.07 -59.71 11.12
C ILE A 101 22.47 -59.73 12.61
N GLU A 102 22.70 -58.57 13.22
CA GLU A 102 23.10 -58.48 14.64
C GLU A 102 22.01 -58.99 15.60
N MET A 103 20.74 -58.63 15.37
CA MET A 103 19.61 -59.15 16.15
C MET A 103 19.46 -60.67 15.99
N THR A 104 19.60 -61.17 14.76
CA THR A 104 19.52 -62.60 14.46
C THR A 104 20.62 -63.38 15.16
N ASN A 105 21.85 -62.88 15.14
CA ASN A 105 22.99 -63.55 15.78
C ASN A 105 22.83 -63.61 17.31
N LEU A 106 22.43 -62.51 17.96
CA LEU A 106 22.16 -62.51 19.40
C LEU A 106 21.06 -63.52 19.80
N LEU A 107 20.00 -63.60 19.01
CA LEU A 107 18.90 -64.53 19.27
C LEU A 107 19.28 -66.00 18.99
N LYS A 108 20.16 -66.25 18.02
CA LYS A 108 20.75 -67.59 17.79
C LYS A 108 21.62 -68.02 18.97
N GLU A 109 22.46 -67.13 19.48
CA GLU A 109 23.26 -67.39 20.68
C GLU A 109 22.39 -67.66 21.93
N ALA A 110 21.30 -66.91 22.10
CA ALA A 110 20.34 -67.15 23.18
C ALA A 110 19.69 -68.54 23.03
N LEU A 111 19.22 -68.90 21.85
CA LEU A 111 18.57 -70.18 21.59
C LEU A 111 19.51 -71.36 21.83
N LEU A 112 20.79 -71.23 21.47
CA LEU A 112 21.80 -72.23 21.75
C LEU A 112 21.95 -72.45 23.27
N LYS A 113 22.09 -71.37 24.05
CA LYS A 113 22.21 -71.44 25.52
C LYS A 113 20.98 -72.10 26.17
N ILE A 114 19.78 -71.74 25.71
CA ILE A 114 18.52 -72.33 26.19
C ILE A 114 18.45 -73.83 25.87
N THR A 115 18.80 -74.21 24.63
CA THR A 115 18.83 -75.61 24.20
C THR A 115 19.76 -76.44 25.07
N THR A 116 20.95 -75.94 25.38
CA THR A 116 21.89 -76.62 26.28
C THR A 116 21.34 -76.73 27.71
N GLU A 117 20.80 -75.65 28.28
CA GLU A 117 20.23 -75.67 29.64
C GLU A 117 19.05 -76.64 29.77
N MET A 118 18.12 -76.65 28.80
CA MET A 118 16.95 -77.54 28.81
C MET A 118 17.33 -79.00 28.63
N ASN A 119 18.27 -79.30 27.72
CA ASN A 119 18.74 -80.68 27.53
C ASN A 119 19.48 -81.22 28.76
N ASN A 120 20.28 -80.40 29.43
CA ASN A 120 20.94 -80.81 30.67
C ASN A 120 19.92 -81.17 31.76
N CYS A 121 18.92 -80.31 31.98
CA CYS A 121 17.85 -80.57 32.95
C CYS A 121 17.03 -81.81 32.60
N LYS A 122 16.75 -82.03 31.30
CA LYS A 122 16.09 -83.23 30.79
C LYS A 122 16.88 -84.49 31.15
N THR A 123 18.17 -84.52 30.85
CA THR A 123 19.05 -85.66 31.16
C THR A 123 19.05 -85.95 32.66
N THR A 124 19.19 -84.93 33.50
CA THR A 124 19.13 -85.09 34.97
C THR A 124 17.79 -85.66 35.44
N PHE A 125 16.66 -85.20 34.89
CA PHE A 125 15.35 -85.76 35.22
C PHE A 125 15.23 -87.23 34.82
N VAL A 126 15.67 -87.59 33.61
CA VAL A 126 15.62 -88.98 33.12
C VAL A 126 16.43 -89.91 34.01
N GLU A 127 17.61 -89.49 34.47
CA GLU A 127 18.44 -90.26 35.41
C GLU A 127 17.74 -90.44 36.77
N GLN A 128 17.15 -89.38 37.32
CA GLN A 128 16.40 -89.43 38.58
C GLN A 128 15.17 -90.33 38.50
N LEU A 129 14.43 -90.27 37.38
CA LEU A 129 13.28 -91.12 37.13
C LEU A 129 13.68 -92.59 37.04
N LYS A 130 14.72 -92.91 36.25
CA LYS A 130 15.27 -94.27 36.16
C LYS A 130 15.66 -94.82 37.52
N SER A 131 16.43 -94.04 38.30
CA SER A 131 16.84 -94.44 39.65
C SER A 131 15.65 -94.69 40.57
N SER A 132 14.65 -93.81 40.56
CA SER A 132 13.45 -93.96 41.37
C SER A 132 12.65 -95.20 41.00
N ILE A 133 12.44 -95.45 39.70
CA ILE A 133 11.70 -96.62 39.21
C ILE A 133 12.39 -97.92 39.62
N GLU A 134 13.71 -98.01 39.51
CA GLU A 134 14.47 -99.19 39.95
C GLU A 134 14.35 -99.43 41.46
N GLN A 135 14.32 -98.38 42.29
CA GLN A 135 14.04 -98.52 43.72
C GLN A 135 12.65 -99.10 44.00
N TYR A 136 11.61 -98.67 43.27
CA TYR A 136 10.26 -99.21 43.42
C TYR A 136 10.15 -100.66 42.94
N LYS A 137 10.80 -101.02 41.83
CA LYS A 137 10.90 -102.41 41.36
C LYS A 137 11.56 -103.30 42.41
N LEU A 138 12.68 -102.85 42.98
CA LEU A 138 13.41 -103.60 44.01
C LEU A 138 12.56 -103.78 45.28
N ASN A 139 11.87 -102.73 45.72
CA ASN A 139 11.00 -102.77 46.89
C ASN A 139 9.84 -103.76 46.72
N VAL A 140 9.16 -103.75 45.57
CA VAL A 140 8.05 -104.67 45.30
C VAL A 140 8.55 -106.10 45.11
N LYS A 141 9.68 -106.29 44.43
CA LYS A 141 10.37 -107.58 44.36
C LYS A 141 10.57 -108.15 45.76
N ASN A 142 11.23 -107.41 46.65
CA ASN A 142 11.48 -107.86 48.03
C ASN A 142 10.18 -108.17 48.80
N LYS A 143 9.13 -107.35 48.66
CA LYS A 143 7.84 -107.60 49.31
C LYS A 143 7.13 -108.84 48.80
N LEU A 144 7.17 -109.11 47.49
CA LEU A 144 6.57 -110.31 46.90
C LEU A 144 7.36 -111.56 47.27
N PHE A 145 8.70 -111.49 47.26
CA PHE A 145 9.56 -112.57 47.78
C PHE A 145 9.19 -112.91 49.23
N ASN A 146 9.07 -111.92 50.10
CA ASN A 146 8.69 -112.13 51.51
C ASN A 146 7.27 -112.66 51.68
N TYR A 147 6.30 -112.14 50.92
CA TYR A 147 4.90 -112.60 51.00
C TYR A 147 4.78 -114.08 50.62
N TYR A 148 5.40 -114.47 49.49
CA TYR A 148 5.31 -115.83 48.99
C TYR A 148 6.21 -116.81 49.76
N ALA A 149 7.21 -116.35 50.52
CA ALA A 149 8.14 -117.20 51.26
C ALA A 149 7.43 -118.22 52.17
N TYR A 150 6.48 -117.76 52.99
CA TYR A 150 5.72 -118.65 53.90
C TYR A 150 4.87 -119.67 53.15
N TYR A 151 4.20 -119.24 52.06
CA TYR A 151 3.35 -120.12 51.25
C TYR A 151 4.15 -121.15 50.46
N ILE A 152 5.30 -120.77 49.91
CA ILE A 152 6.23 -121.67 49.21
C ILE A 152 6.81 -122.70 50.18
N GLN A 153 7.20 -122.28 51.39
CA GLN A 153 7.76 -123.16 52.42
C GLN A 153 6.72 -124.13 53.00
N SER A 154 5.45 -123.73 53.03
CA SER A 154 4.33 -124.55 53.55
C SER A 154 3.65 -125.44 52.49
N ALA A 155 4.10 -125.39 51.23
CA ALA A 155 3.55 -126.20 50.15
C ALA A 155 3.92 -127.69 50.34
N LYS A 156 2.93 -128.57 50.23
CA LYS A 156 3.07 -130.01 50.56
C LYS A 156 3.62 -130.83 49.39
N THR A 157 3.56 -130.32 48.16
CA THR A 157 4.09 -130.95 46.95
C THR A 157 5.02 -130.02 46.19
N ASP A 158 5.93 -130.59 45.40
CA ASP A 158 6.89 -129.82 44.61
C ASP A 158 6.21 -129.04 43.46
N GLU A 159 5.16 -129.61 42.84
CA GLU A 159 4.34 -128.92 41.82
C GLU A 159 3.61 -127.69 42.37
N GLU A 160 3.10 -127.75 43.61
CA GLU A 160 2.47 -126.58 44.26
C GLU A 160 3.51 -125.48 44.53
N ARG A 161 4.71 -125.88 44.96
CA ARG A 161 5.82 -124.96 45.23
C ARG A 161 6.27 -124.23 43.96
N GLU A 162 6.44 -124.96 42.87
CA GLU A 162 6.87 -124.40 41.58
C GLU A 162 5.79 -123.47 40.98
N ASN A 163 4.52 -123.83 41.12
CA ASN A 163 3.41 -122.95 40.74
C ASN A 163 3.36 -121.64 41.54
N LEU A 164 3.68 -121.68 42.85
CA LEU A 164 3.75 -120.46 43.68
C LEU A 164 4.97 -119.59 43.34
N ILE A 165 6.12 -120.19 43.05
CA ILE A 165 7.32 -119.48 42.56
C ILE A 165 7.02 -118.80 41.22
N LYS A 166 6.41 -119.53 40.28
CA LYS A 166 6.01 -118.99 38.98
C LYS A 166 5.02 -117.83 39.12
N LYS A 167 4.00 -117.97 39.98
CA LYS A 167 3.05 -116.86 40.28
C LYS A 167 3.74 -115.63 40.87
N ARG A 168 4.75 -115.80 41.74
CA ARG A 168 5.55 -114.69 42.28
C ARG A 168 6.35 -114.01 41.17
N ASP A 169 7.08 -114.78 40.36
CA ASP A 169 7.98 -114.24 39.34
C ASP A 169 7.21 -113.61 38.18
N ASP A 170 6.08 -114.19 37.77
CA ASP A 170 5.14 -113.58 36.82
C ASP A 170 4.58 -112.26 37.37
N ALA A 171 4.22 -112.21 38.66
CA ALA A 171 3.73 -110.99 39.31
C ALA A 171 4.79 -109.88 39.43
N ILE A 172 6.07 -110.26 39.60
CA ILE A 172 7.21 -109.31 39.58
C ILE A 172 7.46 -108.81 38.17
N LYS A 173 7.41 -109.72 37.18
CA LYS A 173 7.61 -109.39 35.77
C LYS A 173 6.53 -108.44 35.26
N GLU A 174 5.26 -108.74 35.51
CA GLU A 174 4.12 -107.89 35.14
C GLU A 174 4.24 -106.49 35.76
N TYR A 175 4.62 -106.41 37.04
CA TYR A 175 4.84 -105.13 37.72
C TYR A 175 6.00 -104.32 37.13
N ASN A 176 7.13 -104.98 36.82
CA ASN A 176 8.28 -104.33 36.21
C ASN A 176 7.98 -103.81 34.81
N GLU A 177 7.30 -104.61 33.99
CA GLU A 177 6.86 -104.23 32.63
C GLU A 177 5.90 -103.04 32.67
N GLU A 178 4.96 -103.00 33.63
CA GLU A 178 4.06 -101.86 33.81
C GLU A 178 4.80 -100.58 34.20
N LEU A 179 5.82 -100.68 35.06
CA LEU A 179 6.66 -99.53 35.44
C LEU A 179 7.62 -99.08 34.33
N ASP A 180 8.21 -100.02 33.58
CA ASP A 180 9.07 -99.71 32.45
C ASP A 180 8.29 -98.99 31.35
N LYS A 181 7.09 -99.48 31.04
CA LYS A 181 6.21 -98.80 30.09
C LYS A 181 5.86 -97.38 30.52
N LYS A 182 5.46 -97.19 31.79
CA LYS A 182 5.17 -95.85 32.34
C LYS A 182 6.40 -94.93 32.34
N ARG A 183 7.58 -95.47 32.62
CA ARG A 183 8.85 -94.71 32.55
C ARG A 183 9.10 -94.24 31.13
N ASP A 184 9.02 -95.14 30.16
CA ASP A 184 9.34 -94.84 28.76
C ASP A 184 8.33 -93.84 28.16
N ASP A 185 7.04 -93.99 28.49
CA ASP A 185 6.00 -93.03 28.11
C ASP A 185 6.30 -91.61 28.66
N VAL A 186 6.80 -91.50 29.89
CA VAL A 186 7.13 -90.21 30.53
C VAL A 186 8.42 -89.62 29.96
N ILE A 187 9.43 -90.44 29.65
CA ILE A 187 10.66 -89.99 28.99
C ILE A 187 10.33 -89.44 27.60
N LEU A 188 9.58 -90.20 26.80
CA LEU A 188 9.16 -89.79 25.46
C LEU A 188 8.40 -88.46 25.52
N LYS A 189 7.43 -88.35 26.44
CA LYS A 189 6.66 -87.12 26.61
C LYS A 189 7.53 -85.93 27.03
N CYS A 190 8.53 -86.14 27.90
CA CYS A 190 9.47 -85.09 28.28
C CYS A 190 10.34 -84.62 27.10
N GLU A 191 10.73 -85.55 26.23
CA GLU A 191 11.46 -85.23 24.99
C GLU A 191 10.63 -84.42 24.00
N GLU A 192 9.38 -84.82 23.80
CA GLU A 192 8.41 -84.10 22.96
C GLU A 192 8.15 -82.69 23.52
N ASP A 193 7.84 -82.55 24.81
CA ASP A 193 7.54 -81.26 25.45
C ASP A 193 8.75 -80.30 25.40
N VAL A 194 9.98 -80.81 25.56
CA VAL A 194 11.22 -80.00 25.43
C VAL A 194 11.42 -79.56 23.97
N ALA A 195 11.24 -80.46 23.01
CA ALA A 195 11.39 -80.15 21.58
C ALA A 195 10.35 -79.10 21.12
N ASP A 196 9.09 -79.27 21.51
CA ASP A 196 8.01 -78.34 21.22
C ASP A 196 8.27 -76.96 21.83
N LYS A 197 8.82 -76.92 23.05
CA LYS A 197 9.14 -75.65 23.70
C LYS A 197 10.29 -74.91 23.02
N LEU A 198 11.34 -75.63 22.61
CA LEU A 198 12.46 -75.04 21.87
C LEU A 198 12.00 -74.51 20.50
N LYS A 199 11.12 -75.24 19.81
CA LYS A 199 10.49 -74.77 18.57
C LYS A 199 9.69 -73.48 18.79
N CYS A 200 8.86 -73.42 19.84
CA CYS A 200 8.11 -72.22 20.20
C CYS A 200 9.01 -71.00 20.45
N ILE A 201 10.16 -71.18 21.11
CA ILE A 201 11.13 -70.11 21.35
C ILE A 201 11.79 -69.67 20.04
N ALA A 202 12.16 -70.61 19.16
CA ALA A 202 12.74 -70.30 17.85
C ALA A 202 11.77 -69.52 16.94
N ASP A 203 10.50 -69.94 16.88
CA ASP A 203 9.45 -69.22 16.14
C ASP A 203 9.24 -67.80 16.69
N TYR A 204 9.31 -67.65 18.02
CA TYR A 204 9.20 -66.35 18.66
C TYR A 204 10.39 -65.43 18.35
N HIS A 205 11.62 -65.97 18.36
CA HIS A 205 12.82 -65.23 17.97
C HIS A 205 12.70 -64.68 16.54
N THR A 206 12.21 -65.51 15.61
CA THR A 206 11.97 -65.12 14.21
C THR A 206 11.01 -63.92 14.12
N LYS A 207 9.86 -64.00 14.79
CA LYS A 207 8.88 -62.90 14.84
C LYS A 207 9.44 -61.62 15.46
N LEU A 208 10.36 -61.74 16.42
CA LEU A 208 10.97 -60.59 17.09
C LEU A 208 11.89 -59.83 16.13
N VAL A 209 12.65 -60.55 15.29
CA VAL A 209 13.46 -59.96 14.21
C VAL A 209 12.56 -59.29 13.17
N GLU A 210 11.54 -60.00 12.67
CA GLU A 210 10.60 -59.47 11.66
C GLU A 210 9.96 -58.15 12.10
N ASN A 211 9.40 -58.10 13.31
CA ASN A 211 8.78 -56.90 13.87
C ASN A 211 9.80 -55.75 14.06
N GLY A 212 11.03 -56.08 14.47
CA GLY A 212 12.11 -55.11 14.60
C GLY A 212 12.47 -54.46 13.26
N VAL A 213 12.65 -55.30 12.24
CA VAL A 213 12.96 -54.89 10.86
C VAL A 213 11.81 -54.05 10.26
N GLU A 214 10.56 -54.47 10.42
CA GLU A 214 9.40 -53.72 9.93
C GLU A 214 9.28 -52.33 10.59
N CYS A 215 9.55 -52.23 11.89
CA CYS A 215 9.57 -50.95 12.60
C CYS A 215 10.68 -50.03 12.05
N LEU A 216 11.85 -50.57 11.74
CA LEU A 216 12.96 -49.82 11.14
C LEU A 216 12.61 -49.35 9.73
N LYS A 217 12.04 -50.22 8.88
CA LYS A 217 11.56 -49.88 7.54
C LYS A 217 10.52 -48.75 7.59
N THR A 218 9.52 -48.86 8.46
CA THR A 218 8.48 -47.83 8.65
C THR A 218 9.05 -46.48 9.08
N ARG A 219 10.08 -46.50 9.95
CA ARG A 219 10.79 -45.28 10.35
C ARG A 219 11.51 -44.65 9.15
N LEU A 220 12.22 -45.44 8.35
CA LEU A 220 12.95 -44.97 7.17
C LEU A 220 11.99 -44.26 6.20
N THR A 221 10.84 -44.88 5.89
CA THR A 221 9.80 -44.25 5.05
C THR A 221 9.35 -42.90 5.61
N LYS A 222 9.08 -42.79 6.92
CA LYS A 222 8.67 -41.53 7.55
C LYS A 222 9.73 -40.43 7.49
N ILE A 223 11.02 -40.78 7.54
CA ILE A 223 12.12 -39.82 7.38
C ILE A 223 12.20 -39.33 5.93
N VAL A 224 12.05 -40.24 4.96
CA VAL A 224 11.99 -39.91 3.54
C VAL A 224 10.81 -38.97 3.25
N ASP A 225 9.59 -39.33 3.68
CA ASP A 225 8.39 -38.51 3.49
C ASP A 225 8.54 -37.11 4.09
N TYR A 226 9.11 -37.03 5.30
CA TYR A 226 9.39 -35.76 5.96
C TYR A 226 10.40 -34.92 5.15
N THR A 227 11.46 -35.54 4.67
CA THR A 227 12.51 -34.88 3.88
C THR A 227 11.95 -34.34 2.56
N THR A 228 11.14 -35.14 1.87
CA THR A 228 10.45 -34.76 0.63
C THR A 228 9.49 -33.59 0.87
N THR A 229 8.65 -33.69 1.90
CA THR A 229 7.68 -32.64 2.27
C THR A 229 8.37 -31.34 2.66
N LEU A 230 9.45 -31.41 3.44
CA LEU A 230 10.21 -30.23 3.86
C LEU A 230 10.90 -29.56 2.68
N THR A 231 11.45 -30.37 1.75
CA THR A 231 12.09 -29.86 0.52
C THR A 231 11.09 -29.13 -0.35
N ALA A 232 9.92 -29.73 -0.61
CA ALA A 232 8.84 -29.08 -1.37
C ALA A 232 8.42 -27.75 -0.72
N LYS A 233 8.23 -27.72 0.60
CA LYS A 233 7.91 -26.48 1.33
C LYS A 233 8.98 -25.40 1.17
N CYS A 234 10.26 -25.74 1.30
CA CYS A 234 11.35 -24.77 1.10
C CYS A 234 11.29 -24.13 -0.30
N VAL A 235 11.03 -24.93 -1.33
CA VAL A 235 10.85 -24.44 -2.71
C VAL A 235 9.66 -23.50 -2.81
N ASP A 236 8.51 -23.88 -2.25
CA ASP A 236 7.30 -23.05 -2.25
C ASP A 236 7.49 -21.70 -1.55
N TYR A 237 8.25 -21.66 -0.45
CA TYR A 237 8.54 -20.40 0.24
C TYR A 237 9.41 -19.46 -0.61
N VAL A 238 10.42 -19.98 -1.31
CA VAL A 238 11.24 -19.16 -2.22
C VAL A 238 10.38 -18.66 -3.39
N LYS A 239 9.53 -19.51 -3.96
CA LYS A 239 8.59 -19.14 -5.04
C LYS A 239 7.63 -18.03 -4.60
N ASN A 240 7.00 -18.19 -3.43
CA ASN A 240 6.07 -17.19 -2.88
C ASN A 240 6.78 -15.89 -2.52
N TYR A 241 8.03 -15.97 -2.03
CA TYR A 241 8.88 -14.80 -1.79
C TYR A 241 9.08 -14.01 -3.09
N VAL A 242 9.55 -14.66 -4.15
CA VAL A 242 9.77 -14.02 -5.47
C VAL A 242 8.47 -13.42 -6.01
N ALA A 243 7.37 -14.20 -6.01
CA ALA A 243 6.07 -13.74 -6.53
C ALA A 243 5.55 -12.48 -5.81
N CYS A 244 5.65 -12.44 -4.48
CA CYS A 244 5.22 -11.29 -3.69
C CYS A 244 6.04 -10.03 -4.01
N HIS A 245 7.37 -10.16 -4.14
CA HIS A 245 8.23 -9.02 -4.43
C HIS A 245 8.07 -8.53 -5.88
N MET A 246 7.90 -9.44 -6.84
CA MET A 246 7.60 -9.09 -8.22
C MET A 246 6.26 -8.35 -8.35
N SER A 247 5.22 -8.78 -7.62
CA SER A 247 3.93 -8.06 -7.60
C SER A 247 4.07 -6.64 -7.05
N ILE A 248 4.88 -6.43 -6.01
CA ILE A 248 5.18 -5.11 -5.46
C ILE A 248 5.96 -4.26 -6.47
N LEU A 249 6.92 -4.86 -7.18
CA LEU A 249 7.69 -4.18 -8.22
C LEU A 249 6.78 -3.70 -9.36
N GLU A 250 5.84 -4.50 -9.82
CA GLU A 250 4.89 -4.09 -10.87
C GLU A 250 4.00 -2.90 -10.43
N GLN A 251 3.56 -2.89 -9.17
CA GLN A 251 2.86 -1.73 -8.63
C GLN A 251 3.75 -0.48 -8.67
N LYS A 252 5.01 -0.58 -8.22
CA LYS A 252 5.97 0.54 -8.28
C LYS A 252 6.25 1.00 -9.70
N LYS A 253 6.40 0.08 -10.66
CA LYS A 253 6.60 0.36 -12.09
C LYS A 253 5.47 1.24 -12.62
N SER A 254 4.22 0.91 -12.30
CA SER A 254 3.04 1.70 -12.67
C SER A 254 3.03 3.10 -12.03
N TYR A 255 3.39 3.21 -10.76
CA TYR A 255 3.50 4.51 -10.08
C TYR A 255 4.63 5.37 -10.63
N TYR A 256 5.81 4.81 -10.87
CA TYR A 256 6.96 5.51 -11.44
C TYR A 256 6.66 5.98 -12.86
N ARG A 257 6.00 5.14 -13.68
CA ARG A 257 5.47 5.52 -15.00
C ARG A 257 4.49 6.69 -14.91
N SER A 258 3.57 6.65 -13.94
CA SER A 258 2.60 7.73 -13.73
C SER A 258 3.27 9.04 -13.32
N PHE A 259 4.36 8.98 -12.55
CA PHE A 259 5.19 10.15 -12.20
C PHE A 259 5.89 10.72 -13.43
N LEU A 260 6.64 9.90 -14.16
CA LEU A 260 7.34 10.33 -15.37
C LEU A 260 6.36 10.92 -16.39
N HIS A 261 5.19 10.30 -16.57
CA HIS A 261 4.13 10.86 -17.42
C HIS A 261 3.65 12.26 -16.98
N LYS A 262 3.50 12.51 -15.67
CA LYS A 262 3.10 13.83 -15.15
C LYS A 262 4.18 14.90 -15.32
N VAL A 263 5.45 14.53 -15.18
CA VAL A 263 6.59 15.44 -15.34
C VAL A 263 6.82 15.78 -16.81
N HIS A 264 6.63 14.81 -17.70
CA HIS A 264 6.98 14.91 -19.10
C HIS A 264 5.81 15.26 -20.04
N GLY A 265 4.54 15.11 -19.64
CA GLY A 265 3.35 15.43 -20.47
C GLY A 265 3.14 14.48 -21.66
N SER A 266 1.93 14.37 -22.21
CA SER A 266 1.62 13.49 -23.37
C SER A 266 1.87 14.19 -24.72
N SER A 267 2.05 13.54 -25.87
CA SER A 267 2.03 12.11 -26.24
C SER A 267 3.30 11.63 -26.96
N GLU A 268 4.30 12.50 -27.13
CA GLU A 268 5.43 12.26 -28.04
C GLU A 268 6.80 12.56 -27.43
N TRP A 269 6.86 13.13 -26.22
CA TRP A 269 8.14 13.34 -25.53
C TRP A 269 8.69 11.96 -25.12
N GLU A 270 9.58 11.46 -25.96
CA GLU A 270 10.33 10.20 -25.92
C GLU A 270 9.77 9.13 -25.00
N LYS A 271 8.58 8.66 -25.35
CA LYS A 271 7.99 7.42 -24.82
C LYS A 271 9.05 6.31 -24.74
N VAL A 272 9.92 6.23 -25.74
CA VAL A 272 11.05 5.30 -25.83
C VAL A 272 12.03 5.47 -24.66
N THR A 273 12.47 6.69 -24.35
CA THR A 273 13.43 6.96 -23.27
C THR A 273 12.80 6.78 -21.89
N VAL A 274 11.53 7.19 -21.71
CA VAL A 274 10.79 6.92 -20.47
C VAL A 274 10.59 5.43 -20.26
N ASP A 275 10.24 4.69 -21.32
CA ASP A 275 10.10 3.23 -21.26
C ASP A 275 11.44 2.55 -20.98
N ALA A 276 12.54 3.02 -21.57
CA ALA A 276 13.90 2.52 -21.29
C ALA A 276 14.31 2.75 -19.83
N VAL A 277 14.06 3.94 -19.27
CA VAL A 277 14.34 4.24 -17.86
C VAL A 277 13.48 3.40 -16.91
N ILE A 278 12.20 3.20 -17.23
CA ILE A 278 11.31 2.32 -16.46
C ILE A 278 11.80 0.87 -16.53
N GLN A 279 12.27 0.44 -17.70
CA GLN A 279 12.80 -0.91 -17.88
C GLN A 279 14.09 -1.09 -17.08
N LEU A 280 15.00 -0.12 -17.10
CA LEU A 280 16.23 -0.16 -16.32
C LEU A 280 15.95 -0.19 -14.80
N TYR A 281 15.00 0.60 -14.32
CA TYR A 281 14.50 0.52 -12.94
C TYR A 281 13.97 -0.88 -12.61
N HIS A 282 13.17 -1.44 -13.51
CA HIS A 282 12.60 -2.78 -13.34
C HIS A 282 13.71 -3.83 -13.26
N ASP A 283 14.68 -3.79 -14.17
CA ASP A 283 15.78 -4.76 -14.23
C ASP A 283 16.69 -4.67 -13.00
N GLN A 284 17.01 -3.46 -12.54
CA GLN A 284 17.77 -3.24 -11.28
C GLN A 284 17.05 -3.83 -10.07
N GLU A 285 15.73 -3.60 -9.94
CA GLU A 285 14.96 -4.15 -8.83
C GLU A 285 14.76 -5.67 -8.95
N VAL A 286 14.60 -6.22 -10.17
CA VAL A 286 14.58 -7.68 -10.41
C VAL A 286 15.90 -8.31 -9.98
N ALA A 287 17.03 -7.70 -10.31
CA ALA A 287 18.36 -8.18 -9.90
C ALA A 287 18.48 -8.20 -8.36
N LYS A 288 18.04 -7.14 -7.67
CA LYS A 288 18.01 -7.07 -6.20
C LYS A 288 17.10 -8.16 -5.60
N ILE A 289 15.90 -8.35 -6.14
CA ILE A 289 14.96 -9.39 -5.70
C ILE A 289 15.58 -10.78 -5.90
N THR A 290 16.25 -11.01 -7.02
CA THR A 290 16.90 -12.30 -7.35
C THR A 290 18.06 -12.59 -6.40
N ALA A 291 18.91 -11.59 -6.10
CA ALA A 291 19.98 -11.72 -5.12
C ALA A 291 19.44 -12.06 -3.72
N LEU A 292 18.39 -11.36 -3.27
CA LEU A 292 17.74 -11.63 -1.98
C LEU A 292 17.05 -13.01 -1.96
N ALA A 293 16.42 -13.43 -3.05
CA ALA A 293 15.80 -14.74 -3.18
C ALA A 293 16.86 -15.86 -3.10
N THR A 294 18.05 -15.62 -3.69
CA THR A 294 19.19 -16.54 -3.61
C THR A 294 19.70 -16.63 -2.17
N GLU A 295 19.90 -15.50 -1.49
CA GLU A 295 20.31 -15.46 -0.08
C GLU A 295 19.29 -16.19 0.82
N TYR A 296 17.99 -15.98 0.56
CA TYR A 296 16.91 -16.64 1.26
C TYR A 296 16.93 -18.17 1.04
N ALA A 297 17.12 -18.61 -0.21
CA ALA A 297 17.21 -20.01 -0.57
C ALA A 297 18.43 -20.69 0.10
N THR A 298 19.60 -20.05 0.11
CA THR A 298 20.80 -20.58 0.78
C THR A 298 20.57 -20.76 2.27
N LYS A 299 19.98 -19.77 2.94
CA LYS A 299 19.64 -19.87 4.37
C LYS A 299 18.63 -20.99 4.63
N LEU A 300 17.56 -21.08 3.83
CA LEU A 300 16.58 -22.15 3.94
C LEU A 300 17.23 -23.53 3.75
N ALA A 301 18.21 -23.66 2.85
CA ALA A 301 18.95 -24.91 2.66
C ALA A 301 19.76 -25.29 3.92
N THR A 302 20.46 -24.35 4.55
CA THR A 302 21.16 -24.58 5.82
C THR A 302 20.20 -25.01 6.93
N TRP A 303 19.05 -24.34 7.05
CA TRP A 303 18.05 -24.68 8.06
C TRP A 303 17.34 -26.01 7.79
N LYS A 304 17.08 -26.33 6.52
CA LYS A 304 16.55 -27.63 6.09
C LYS A 304 17.45 -28.76 6.55
N LEU A 305 18.76 -28.66 6.33
CA LEU A 305 19.74 -29.66 6.79
C LEU A 305 19.69 -29.82 8.32
N LYS A 306 19.70 -28.72 9.08
CA LYS A 306 19.56 -28.76 10.54
C LYS A 306 18.26 -29.42 10.99
N LEU A 307 17.15 -29.20 10.30
CA LEU A 307 15.85 -29.81 10.64
C LEU A 307 15.80 -31.30 10.32
N ILE A 308 16.45 -31.74 9.23
CA ILE A 308 16.58 -33.15 8.86
C ILE A 308 17.45 -33.87 9.91
N MET A 309 18.64 -33.32 10.22
CA MET A 309 19.56 -33.90 11.20
C MET A 309 18.94 -34.07 12.58
N ASN A 310 18.10 -33.14 13.02
CA ASN A 310 17.47 -33.19 14.35
C ASN A 310 16.12 -33.94 14.40
N TYR A 311 15.64 -34.48 13.28
CA TYR A 311 14.37 -35.19 13.24
C TYR A 311 14.51 -36.58 13.89
N SER A 312 13.88 -36.77 15.04
CA SER A 312 13.81 -38.07 15.72
C SER A 312 12.35 -38.42 15.99
N CYS A 313 11.99 -39.71 15.94
CA CYS A 313 10.59 -40.19 15.99
C CYS A 313 9.77 -39.74 17.23
N ALA A 314 10.39 -39.15 18.25
CA ALA A 314 9.75 -38.57 19.44
C ALA A 314 9.51 -37.04 19.34
N TYR A 315 10.02 -36.37 18.31
CA TYR A 315 10.00 -34.92 18.11
C TYR A 315 9.48 -34.60 16.71
N ARG A 316 8.56 -33.63 16.60
CA ARG A 316 8.08 -33.15 15.29
C ARG A 316 8.69 -31.79 15.02
N CYS A 317 9.67 -31.76 14.13
CA CYS A 317 10.23 -30.52 13.59
C CYS A 317 9.31 -30.06 12.45
N TYR A 318 8.85 -28.81 12.44
CA TYR A 318 8.06 -28.32 11.31
C TYR A 318 8.28 -26.83 11.04
N MET A 319 8.09 -26.46 9.77
CA MET A 319 8.16 -25.09 9.29
C MET A 319 6.74 -24.57 9.06
N SER A 320 6.35 -23.52 9.78
CA SER A 320 5.02 -22.89 9.69
C SER A 320 5.14 -21.39 9.44
N ASN A 321 4.46 -20.88 8.40
CA ASN A 321 4.32 -19.45 8.08
C ASN A 321 5.65 -18.68 8.08
N GLY A 322 6.71 -19.22 7.45
CA GLY A 322 8.02 -18.55 7.36
C GLY A 322 8.82 -18.49 8.67
N CYS A 323 8.36 -19.14 9.74
CA CYS A 323 9.07 -19.27 11.00
C CYS A 323 9.43 -20.75 11.26
N ILE A 324 10.68 -20.98 11.66
CA ILE A 324 11.21 -22.32 11.95
C ILE A 324 10.95 -22.65 13.42
N ARG A 325 10.23 -23.75 13.69
CA ARG A 325 9.81 -24.12 15.04
C ARG A 325 10.06 -25.60 15.35
N PHE A 326 10.51 -25.88 16.57
CA PHE A 326 10.69 -27.22 17.12
C PHE A 326 9.57 -27.55 18.10
N TYR A 327 8.91 -28.70 17.95
CA TYR A 327 7.88 -29.15 18.89
C TYR A 327 8.19 -30.54 19.45
N LYS A 328 8.13 -30.65 20.78
CA LYS A 328 8.19 -31.92 21.50
C LYS A 328 6.77 -32.49 21.60
N LYS A 329 6.56 -33.75 21.20
CA LYS A 329 5.23 -34.40 21.09
C LYS A 329 4.41 -34.43 22.41
N ARG A 330 5.03 -34.14 23.57
CA ARG A 330 4.39 -34.12 24.89
C ARG A 330 4.36 -32.74 25.58
N TYR A 331 4.92 -31.69 24.98
CA TYR A 331 4.95 -30.36 25.58
C TYR A 331 4.83 -29.30 24.46
N TYR A 332 3.66 -28.69 24.35
CA TYR A 332 3.45 -27.51 23.48
C TYR A 332 4.19 -26.25 24.00
N SER A 333 4.82 -26.31 25.18
CA SER A 333 5.32 -25.15 25.92
C SER A 333 6.79 -24.76 25.69
N THR A 334 7.61 -25.56 24.99
CA THR A 334 9.04 -25.24 24.76
C THR A 334 9.42 -25.23 23.27
N CYS A 335 8.88 -24.26 22.53
CA CYS A 335 9.29 -23.99 21.16
C CYS A 335 10.61 -23.19 21.15
N LYS A 336 11.73 -23.79 20.72
CA LYS A 336 12.92 -23.00 20.33
C LYS A 336 12.60 -22.27 19.02
N ARG A 337 12.56 -20.93 19.06
CA ARG A 337 12.36 -20.07 17.88
C ARG A 337 13.72 -19.86 17.21
N TYR A 338 13.87 -20.30 15.96
CA TYR A 338 15.08 -20.02 15.16
C TYR A 338 14.95 -18.73 14.33
N GLY A 339 14.09 -17.81 14.78
CA GLY A 339 13.79 -16.55 14.10
C GLY A 339 12.75 -16.67 12.98
N CYS A 340 12.13 -15.53 12.63
CA CYS A 340 11.34 -15.35 11.41
C CYS A 340 12.14 -14.40 10.51
N TRP A 341 12.35 -14.74 9.24
CA TRP A 341 13.11 -13.89 8.32
C TRP A 341 12.17 -13.16 7.37
N TYR A 342 12.00 -11.85 7.58
CA TYR A 342 11.47 -10.95 6.56
C TYR A 342 11.92 -9.50 6.82
N LYS A 343 12.82 -8.97 5.99
CA LYS A 343 13.09 -7.53 5.87
C LYS A 343 13.40 -7.16 4.42
N TYR A 344 12.41 -7.26 3.55
CA TYR A 344 12.31 -6.31 2.44
C TYR A 344 11.19 -5.34 2.77
N LYS A 345 11.48 -4.37 3.64
CA LYS A 345 10.58 -3.24 3.88
C LYS A 345 10.99 -2.13 2.94
N THR A 346 10.49 -2.14 1.71
CA THR A 346 10.56 -0.92 0.90
C THR A 346 9.43 0.01 1.34
N ARG A 347 9.78 1.16 1.91
CA ARG A 347 8.82 2.13 2.46
C ARG A 347 8.12 2.87 1.31
N TYR A 348 6.80 2.89 1.35
CA TYR A 348 5.86 3.34 0.30
C TYR A 348 5.53 4.85 0.34
N CYS A 349 6.16 5.66 1.19
CA CYS A 349 5.52 6.92 1.61
C CYS A 349 5.97 8.21 0.88
N PHE A 350 6.99 8.19 0.01
CA PHE A 350 7.67 9.44 -0.37
C PHE A 350 7.16 10.12 -1.66
N VAL A 351 6.52 9.38 -2.56
CA VAL A 351 6.19 9.88 -3.91
C VAL A 351 5.02 10.88 -3.91
N ARG A 352 4.17 10.93 -2.85
CA ARG A 352 2.97 11.78 -2.83
C ARG A 352 3.24 13.26 -2.50
N TYR A 353 4.34 13.57 -1.81
CA TYR A 353 4.62 14.94 -1.32
C TYR A 353 5.53 15.78 -2.25
N CYS A 354 6.16 15.16 -3.25
CA CYS A 354 7.19 15.83 -4.07
C CYS A 354 6.73 16.26 -5.48
N LEU A 355 5.46 16.04 -5.85
CA LEU A 355 5.08 15.97 -7.27
C LEU A 355 4.02 16.99 -7.71
N GLN A 356 4.48 18.14 -8.18
CA GLN A 356 3.68 19.00 -9.06
C GLN A 356 4.48 19.26 -10.35
N PRO A 357 3.83 19.29 -11.54
CA PRO A 357 4.47 19.76 -12.76
C PRO A 357 5.09 21.14 -12.51
N PHE A 358 6.26 21.41 -13.10
CA PHE A 358 6.83 22.74 -13.02
C PHE A 358 5.84 23.75 -13.61
N LYS A 359 5.35 24.66 -12.77
CA LYS A 359 4.44 25.71 -13.18
C LYS A 359 4.98 27.03 -12.64
N PHE A 360 5.24 27.96 -13.54
CA PHE A 360 5.63 29.30 -13.20
C PHE A 360 4.62 30.26 -13.83
N CYS A 361 3.79 30.91 -13.01
CA CYS A 361 2.80 31.84 -13.52
C CYS A 361 3.43 33.23 -13.66
N PHE A 362 3.53 33.72 -14.89
CA PHE A 362 3.70 35.15 -15.11
C PHE A 362 2.35 35.84 -14.83
N ASN A 363 2.33 36.71 -13.82
CA ASN A 363 1.16 37.52 -13.52
C ASN A 363 1.35 38.93 -14.11
N PRO A 364 0.64 39.29 -15.19
CA PRO A 364 0.77 40.61 -15.79
C PRO A 364 0.30 41.70 -14.82
N THR A 365 1.12 42.74 -14.64
CA THR A 365 0.83 43.86 -13.73
C THR A 365 -0.17 44.81 -14.37
N LYS A 366 -1.41 44.89 -13.86
CA LYS A 366 -2.42 45.81 -14.41
C LYS A 366 -2.00 47.28 -14.27
N TYR A 367 -1.60 47.91 -15.37
CA TYR A 367 -1.36 49.34 -15.42
C TYR A 367 -2.65 50.09 -15.79
N THR A 368 -3.26 50.73 -14.79
CA THR A 368 -4.39 51.65 -14.99
C THR A 368 -3.85 53.07 -14.80
N GLY A 369 -3.60 53.79 -15.89
CA GLY A 369 -3.00 55.12 -15.75
C GLY A 369 -3.04 56.01 -16.99
N LEU A 370 -2.91 55.44 -18.18
CA LEU A 370 -3.03 56.22 -19.41
C LEU A 370 -4.48 56.28 -19.88
N LYS A 371 -5.19 57.35 -19.54
CA LYS A 371 -6.40 57.72 -20.29
C LYS A 371 -5.98 58.03 -21.73
N THR A 372 -6.35 57.17 -22.68
CA THR A 372 -6.13 57.43 -24.10
C THR A 372 -6.96 58.63 -24.52
N CYS A 373 -6.35 59.79 -24.71
CA CYS A 373 -6.94 60.80 -25.59
C CYS A 373 -6.71 60.33 -27.03
N VAL A 374 -7.80 60.10 -27.75
CA VAL A 374 -7.83 59.63 -29.14
C VAL A 374 -6.91 60.52 -29.98
N PHE A 375 -5.77 59.98 -30.41
CA PHE A 375 -4.71 60.69 -31.15
C PHE A 375 -5.21 61.43 -32.41
N PRO A 376 -6.17 60.90 -33.21
CA PRO A 376 -6.68 61.63 -34.37
C PRO A 376 -7.62 62.82 -34.06
N ALA A 377 -8.01 63.06 -32.81
CA ALA A 377 -8.78 64.27 -32.44
C ALA A 377 -7.89 65.52 -32.20
N VAL A 378 -6.56 65.37 -32.29
CA VAL A 378 -5.56 66.38 -31.91
C VAL A 378 -4.76 66.87 -33.13
N VAL A 379 -5.32 66.76 -34.34
CA VAL A 379 -4.71 67.27 -35.59
C VAL A 379 -4.85 68.80 -35.71
N ARG A 380 -5.37 69.47 -34.68
CA ARG A 380 -5.43 70.94 -34.63
C ARG A 380 -4.10 71.44 -34.10
N ASP A 381 -3.50 72.41 -34.76
CA ASP A 381 -2.39 73.22 -34.24
C ASP A 381 -2.94 74.55 -33.68
N GLY A 382 -2.15 75.26 -32.87
CA GLY A 382 -2.51 76.56 -32.33
C GLY A 382 -2.93 77.54 -33.43
N ALA A 383 -2.29 77.48 -34.60
CA ALA A 383 -2.62 78.29 -35.77
C ALA A 383 -4.06 78.06 -36.27
N THR A 384 -4.52 76.81 -36.34
CA THR A 384 -5.91 76.48 -36.73
C THR A 384 -6.91 76.99 -35.70
N ILE A 385 -6.61 76.86 -34.41
CA ILE A 385 -7.47 77.37 -33.32
C ILE A 385 -7.57 78.89 -33.40
N ILE A 386 -6.45 79.58 -33.59
CA ILE A 386 -6.40 81.04 -33.74
C ILE A 386 -7.25 81.46 -34.93
N LYS A 387 -7.11 80.79 -36.08
CA LYS A 387 -7.88 81.10 -37.29
C LYS A 387 -9.39 80.95 -37.06
N GLU A 388 -9.85 79.79 -36.57
CA GLU A 388 -11.28 79.52 -36.34
C GLU A 388 -11.91 80.51 -35.35
N HIS A 389 -11.21 80.84 -34.26
CA HIS A 389 -11.74 81.77 -33.26
C HIS A 389 -11.67 83.24 -33.72
N CYS A 390 -10.66 83.61 -34.51
CA CYS A 390 -10.62 84.93 -35.15
C CYS A 390 -11.76 85.09 -36.16
N GLU A 391 -12.06 84.07 -36.97
CA GLU A 391 -13.20 84.09 -37.90
C GLU A 391 -14.53 84.24 -37.16
N LYS A 392 -14.74 83.51 -36.06
CA LYS A 392 -15.92 83.66 -35.20
C LYS A 392 -16.00 85.04 -34.55
N LEU A 393 -14.87 85.58 -34.08
CA LEU A 393 -14.80 86.92 -33.50
C LEU A 393 -15.20 87.98 -34.53
N GLU A 394 -14.64 87.95 -35.73
CA GLU A 394 -14.98 88.94 -36.76
C GLU A 394 -16.43 88.83 -37.20
N LYS A 395 -16.99 87.61 -37.28
CA LYS A 395 -18.42 87.43 -37.54
C LYS A 395 -19.28 88.04 -36.43
N ALA A 396 -18.94 87.81 -35.17
CA ALA A 396 -19.67 88.38 -34.03
C ALA A 396 -19.56 89.91 -33.99
N ILE A 397 -18.38 90.48 -34.29
CA ILE A 397 -18.21 91.93 -34.38
C ILE A 397 -19.08 92.50 -35.50
N LEU A 398 -19.11 91.88 -36.66
CA LEU A 398 -19.95 92.30 -37.78
C LEU A 398 -21.44 92.27 -37.40
N GLU A 399 -21.89 91.25 -36.67
CA GLU A 399 -23.25 91.16 -36.14
C GLU A 399 -23.55 92.31 -35.16
N TYR A 400 -22.65 92.63 -34.23
CA TYR A 400 -22.81 93.75 -33.31
C TYR A 400 -22.80 95.11 -34.02
N GLU A 401 -21.92 95.32 -35.00
CA GLU A 401 -21.88 96.54 -35.83
C GLU A 401 -23.19 96.71 -36.62
N THR A 402 -23.73 95.62 -37.16
CA THR A 402 -25.02 95.61 -37.87
C THR A 402 -26.17 95.96 -36.94
N GLN A 403 -26.27 95.29 -35.78
CA GLN A 403 -27.29 95.58 -34.77
C GLN A 403 -27.20 97.02 -34.28
N PHE A 404 -26.00 97.52 -33.99
CA PHE A 404 -25.80 98.90 -33.58
C PHE A 404 -26.21 99.88 -34.69
N GLY A 405 -25.92 99.57 -35.96
CA GLY A 405 -26.40 100.34 -37.11
C GLY A 405 -27.93 100.43 -37.17
N GLU A 406 -28.62 99.31 -36.98
CA GLU A 406 -30.09 99.27 -36.91
C GLU A 406 -30.64 100.06 -35.72
N TRP A 407 -30.03 99.92 -34.54
CA TRP A 407 -30.41 100.68 -33.34
C TRP A 407 -30.17 102.17 -33.52
N LYS A 408 -29.04 102.56 -34.11
CA LYS A 408 -28.74 103.95 -34.44
C LYS A 408 -29.81 104.53 -35.38
N LEU A 409 -30.24 103.77 -36.39
CA LEU A 409 -31.32 104.18 -37.28
C LEU A 409 -32.65 104.33 -36.51
N LYS A 410 -33.03 103.35 -35.69
CA LYS A 410 -34.23 103.40 -34.84
C LYS A 410 -34.20 104.58 -33.87
N TRP A 411 -33.08 104.83 -33.19
CA TRP A 411 -32.93 105.98 -32.30
C TRP A 411 -33.01 107.30 -33.06
N THR A 412 -32.47 107.37 -34.28
CA THR A 412 -32.61 108.56 -35.13
C THR A 412 -34.08 108.83 -35.47
N THR A 413 -34.83 107.78 -35.82
CA THR A 413 -36.28 107.88 -36.06
C THR A 413 -37.04 108.26 -34.79
N TYR A 414 -36.79 107.58 -33.66
CA TYR A 414 -37.41 107.91 -32.38
C TYR A 414 -37.07 109.31 -31.91
N HIS A 415 -35.84 109.78 -32.08
CA HIS A 415 -35.48 111.16 -31.77
C HIS A 415 -36.29 112.14 -32.62
N THR A 416 -36.48 111.84 -33.90
CA THR A 416 -37.31 112.66 -34.79
C THR A 416 -38.77 112.67 -34.33
N GLU A 417 -39.37 111.51 -34.09
CA GLU A 417 -40.75 111.36 -33.60
C GLU A 417 -40.95 112.01 -32.22
N TYR A 418 -39.99 111.83 -31.31
CA TYR A 418 -40.03 112.41 -29.98
C TYR A 418 -39.89 113.92 -30.03
N CYS A 419 -39.06 114.47 -30.91
CA CYS A 419 -39.02 115.91 -31.15
C CYS A 419 -40.37 116.43 -31.66
N THR A 420 -41.03 115.71 -32.57
CA THR A 420 -42.38 116.04 -33.04
C THR A 420 -43.42 115.98 -31.92
N LYS A 421 -43.41 114.92 -31.09
CA LYS A 421 -44.33 114.78 -29.96
C LYS A 421 -44.07 115.80 -28.86
N TYR A 422 -42.80 116.12 -28.60
CA TYR A 422 -42.40 117.15 -27.66
C TYR A 422 -42.89 118.53 -28.12
N ASP A 423 -42.77 118.82 -29.42
CA ASP A 423 -43.36 120.01 -30.05
C ASP A 423 -44.90 120.03 -29.86
N GLU A 424 -45.60 118.92 -30.14
CA GLU A 424 -47.05 118.78 -29.93
C GLU A 424 -47.48 118.99 -28.47
N ILE A 425 -46.75 118.42 -27.49
CA ILE A 425 -47.09 118.54 -26.06
C ILE A 425 -46.85 119.96 -25.56
N ILE A 426 -45.71 120.57 -25.91
CA ILE A 426 -45.46 121.96 -25.56
C ILE A 426 -46.56 122.83 -26.16
N LYS A 427 -46.92 122.59 -27.42
CA LYS A 427 -48.02 123.26 -28.09
C LYS A 427 -49.33 123.09 -27.33
N ALA A 428 -49.76 121.87 -27.02
CA ALA A 428 -51.01 121.62 -26.28
C ALA A 428 -51.00 122.20 -24.86
N ARG A 429 -49.85 122.20 -24.17
CA ARG A 429 -49.71 122.83 -22.85
C ARG A 429 -49.81 124.34 -22.93
N HIS A 430 -49.21 124.94 -23.96
CA HIS A 430 -49.36 126.36 -24.25
C HIS A 430 -50.82 126.67 -24.60
N ASP A 431 -51.43 125.93 -25.52
CA ASP A 431 -52.84 126.09 -25.91
C ASP A 431 -53.80 125.90 -24.71
N TRP A 432 -53.53 124.92 -23.83
CA TRP A 432 -54.26 124.74 -22.58
C TRP A 432 -54.06 125.90 -21.61
N TYR A 433 -52.82 126.39 -21.44
CA TYR A 433 -52.54 127.53 -20.55
C TYR A 433 -53.27 128.78 -21.04
N ILE A 434 -53.32 128.96 -22.35
CA ILE A 434 -54.08 130.01 -23.03
C ILE A 434 -55.58 129.86 -22.77
N GLU A 435 -56.15 128.66 -22.89
CA GLU A 435 -57.58 128.43 -22.61
C GLU A 435 -57.91 128.42 -21.10
N TYR A 436 -56.98 128.04 -20.22
CA TYR A 436 -57.11 128.16 -18.77
C TYR A 436 -57.14 129.64 -18.35
N LEU A 437 -56.25 130.48 -18.91
CA LEU A 437 -56.31 131.92 -18.73
C LEU A 437 -57.67 132.47 -19.19
N ARG A 438 -58.14 132.02 -20.37
CA ARG A 438 -59.46 132.35 -20.89
C ARG A 438 -60.61 131.93 -19.97
N SER A 439 -60.50 130.76 -19.32
CA SER A 439 -61.52 130.23 -18.41
C SER A 439 -61.56 130.96 -17.06
N GLN A 440 -60.41 131.29 -16.48
CA GLN A 440 -60.32 132.18 -15.32
C GLN A 440 -60.99 133.52 -15.60
N TYR A 441 -60.80 134.05 -16.81
CA TYR A 441 -61.47 135.28 -17.24
C TYR A 441 -62.98 135.11 -17.38
N ILE A 442 -63.47 134.03 -17.98
CA ILE A 442 -64.91 133.76 -18.04
C ILE A 442 -65.52 133.61 -16.64
N CYS A 443 -64.85 132.91 -15.72
CA CYS A 443 -65.29 132.73 -14.33
C CYS A 443 -65.25 134.04 -13.53
N ALA A 444 -64.22 134.88 -13.74
CA ALA A 444 -64.13 136.23 -13.17
C ALA A 444 -65.22 137.15 -13.72
N ASN A 445 -65.62 136.95 -14.98
CA ASN A 445 -66.65 137.75 -15.65
C ASN A 445 -68.06 137.29 -15.33
N ASN A 446 -68.25 136.04 -14.88
CA ASN A 446 -69.57 135.40 -14.83
C ASN A 446 -70.31 135.45 -16.19
N SER A 447 -69.58 135.70 -17.29
CA SER A 447 -70.08 135.89 -18.65
C SER A 447 -69.14 135.19 -19.61
N THR A 448 -69.72 134.51 -20.59
CA THR A 448 -69.00 133.78 -21.63
C THR A 448 -68.24 134.71 -22.60
N GLU A 449 -68.45 136.02 -22.53
CA GLU A 449 -67.78 137.00 -23.39
C GLU A 449 -66.59 137.69 -22.69
N LEU A 450 -65.45 137.62 -23.40
CA LEU A 450 -64.14 138.18 -23.02
C LEU A 450 -63.93 139.54 -23.71
N THR A 451 -63.28 140.49 -23.05
CA THR A 451 -63.00 141.85 -23.57
C THR A 451 -61.79 141.86 -24.53
N ASP A 452 -61.67 142.88 -25.37
CA ASP A 452 -60.63 142.90 -26.42
C ASP A 452 -59.20 143.09 -25.89
N GLU A 453 -59.02 143.83 -24.79
CA GLU A 453 -57.73 143.91 -24.09
C GLU A 453 -57.27 142.54 -23.55
N GLN A 454 -58.19 141.66 -23.13
CA GLN A 454 -57.88 140.28 -22.73
C GLN A 454 -57.48 139.43 -23.94
N LYS A 455 -58.09 139.65 -25.11
CA LYS A 455 -57.76 138.93 -26.36
C LYS A 455 -56.39 139.30 -26.90
N ALA A 456 -56.03 140.58 -26.93
CA ALA A 456 -54.72 141.03 -27.40
C ALA A 456 -53.58 140.49 -26.52
N LYS A 457 -53.77 140.50 -25.20
CA LYS A 457 -52.82 139.88 -24.26
C LYS A 457 -52.68 138.38 -24.48
N LEU A 458 -53.76 137.64 -24.73
CA LEU A 458 -53.67 136.20 -25.07
C LEU A 458 -52.87 135.96 -26.36
N ALA A 459 -53.00 136.83 -27.37
CA ALA A 459 -52.26 136.71 -28.62
C ALA A 459 -50.76 137.02 -28.49
N GLU A 460 -50.37 138.00 -27.67
CA GLU A 460 -48.96 138.26 -27.35
C GLU A 460 -48.33 137.07 -26.62
N VAL A 461 -49.02 136.55 -25.60
CA VAL A 461 -48.59 135.34 -24.87
C VAL A 461 -48.48 134.14 -25.81
N GLN A 462 -49.39 133.97 -26.77
CA GLN A 462 -49.32 132.90 -27.77
C GLN A 462 -48.04 132.97 -28.60
N LYS A 463 -47.67 134.16 -29.11
CA LYS A 463 -46.48 134.33 -29.95
C LYS A 463 -45.19 134.06 -29.17
N GLU A 464 -45.09 134.57 -27.95
CA GLU A 464 -43.95 134.29 -27.06
C GLU A 464 -43.84 132.79 -26.74
N CYS A 465 -44.99 132.13 -26.51
CA CYS A 465 -45.09 130.68 -26.34
C CYS A 465 -44.62 129.90 -27.59
N ASP A 466 -44.93 130.36 -28.80
CA ASP A 466 -44.50 129.72 -30.05
C ASP A 466 -43.00 129.87 -30.32
N GLU A 467 -42.42 131.06 -30.13
CA GLU A 467 -40.97 131.28 -30.30
C GLU A 467 -40.15 130.48 -29.27
N LYS A 468 -40.60 130.47 -28.00
CA LYS A 468 -40.00 129.63 -26.95
C LYS A 468 -40.12 128.14 -27.28
N ARG A 469 -41.23 127.69 -27.89
CA ARG A 469 -41.40 126.31 -28.35
C ARG A 469 -40.36 125.96 -29.42
N THR A 470 -40.25 126.74 -30.49
CA THR A 470 -39.32 126.44 -31.59
C THR A 470 -37.86 126.38 -31.13
N ALA A 471 -37.41 127.35 -30.32
CA ALA A 471 -36.05 127.36 -29.78
C ALA A 471 -35.80 126.16 -28.84
N ALA A 472 -36.77 125.81 -27.99
CA ALA A 472 -36.67 124.65 -27.10
C ALA A 472 -36.58 123.33 -27.87
N VAL A 473 -37.40 123.16 -28.93
CA VAL A 473 -37.39 121.97 -29.78
C VAL A 473 -36.07 121.83 -30.54
N GLU A 474 -35.54 122.93 -31.10
CA GLU A 474 -34.27 122.89 -31.84
C GLU A 474 -33.06 122.61 -30.94
N ALA A 475 -32.97 123.27 -29.78
CA ALA A 475 -31.93 122.99 -28.79
C ALA A 475 -31.98 121.53 -28.31
N TYR A 476 -33.19 120.99 -28.12
CA TYR A 476 -33.37 119.59 -27.73
C TYR A 476 -32.96 118.63 -28.87
N LYS A 477 -33.28 118.95 -30.12
CA LYS A 477 -32.88 118.18 -31.30
C LYS A 477 -31.36 118.10 -31.46
N LEU A 478 -30.65 119.22 -31.29
CA LEU A 478 -29.18 119.25 -31.33
C LEU A 478 -28.56 118.41 -30.22
N LYS A 479 -29.05 118.56 -28.99
CA LYS A 479 -28.58 117.79 -27.84
C LYS A 479 -28.74 116.27 -28.05
N LEU A 480 -29.87 115.84 -28.61
CA LEU A 480 -30.11 114.43 -28.93
C LEU A 480 -29.18 113.90 -30.04
N ALA A 481 -28.84 114.73 -31.04
CA ALA A 481 -27.90 114.37 -32.10
C ALA A 481 -26.46 114.22 -31.56
N GLU A 482 -26.02 115.12 -30.67
CA GLU A 482 -24.71 115.03 -30.01
C GLU A 482 -24.58 113.77 -29.16
N ILE A 483 -25.61 113.44 -28.37
CA ILE A 483 -25.64 112.20 -27.56
C ILE A 483 -25.52 110.97 -28.46
N LEU A 484 -26.21 110.96 -29.61
CA LEU A 484 -26.16 109.84 -30.55
C LEU A 484 -24.78 109.72 -31.22
N LEU A 485 -24.13 110.84 -31.55
CA LEU A 485 -22.77 110.85 -32.08
C LEU A 485 -21.76 110.34 -31.05
N GLU A 486 -21.84 110.84 -29.82
CA GLU A 486 -20.98 110.39 -28.72
C GLU A 486 -21.15 108.89 -28.45
N CYS A 487 -22.40 108.40 -28.46
CA CYS A 487 -22.71 106.99 -28.33
C CYS A 487 -22.08 106.16 -29.47
N ALA A 488 -22.18 106.63 -30.72
CA ALA A 488 -21.58 105.97 -31.88
C ALA A 488 -20.04 105.93 -31.79
N THR A 489 -19.40 107.04 -31.40
CA THR A 489 -17.95 107.08 -31.21
C THR A 489 -17.50 106.13 -30.09
N LYS A 490 -18.19 106.16 -28.94
CA LYS A 490 -17.92 105.24 -27.82
C LYS A 490 -18.07 103.77 -28.21
N PHE A 491 -19.10 103.45 -29.00
CA PHE A 491 -19.29 102.11 -29.53
C PHE A 491 -18.14 101.69 -30.46
N SER A 492 -17.77 102.52 -31.44
CA SER A 492 -16.66 102.22 -32.36
C SER A 492 -15.34 102.02 -31.63
N THR A 493 -15.00 102.87 -30.65
CA THR A 493 -13.79 102.70 -29.83
C THR A 493 -13.85 101.40 -29.02
N SER A 494 -15.00 101.10 -28.41
CA SER A 494 -15.18 99.87 -27.62
C SER A 494 -15.04 98.60 -28.47
N ILE A 495 -15.54 98.62 -29.71
CA ILE A 495 -15.40 97.50 -30.66
C ILE A 495 -13.94 97.28 -31.06
N ILE A 496 -13.17 98.36 -31.32
CA ILE A 496 -11.74 98.25 -31.66
C ILE A 496 -10.94 97.69 -30.47
N ASP A 497 -11.19 98.19 -29.27
CA ASP A 497 -10.56 97.71 -28.04
C ASP A 497 -10.92 96.24 -27.76
N TYR A 498 -12.18 95.87 -27.92
CA TYR A 498 -12.65 94.50 -27.79
C TYR A 498 -11.99 93.59 -28.81
N ARG A 499 -11.96 93.97 -30.10
CA ARG A 499 -11.32 93.22 -31.18
C ARG A 499 -9.85 92.95 -30.86
N THR A 500 -9.12 93.97 -30.38
CA THR A 500 -7.69 93.85 -30.03
C THR A 500 -7.47 92.93 -28.84
N LYS A 501 -8.22 93.12 -27.74
CA LYS A 501 -8.11 92.28 -26.54
C LYS A 501 -8.51 90.83 -26.82
N ALA A 502 -9.58 90.62 -27.58
CA ALA A 502 -10.06 89.30 -27.95
C ALA A 502 -9.05 88.58 -28.86
N LYS A 503 -8.47 89.25 -29.87
CA LYS A 503 -7.41 88.66 -30.70
C LYS A 503 -6.17 88.28 -29.89
N SER A 504 -5.72 89.13 -28.98
CA SER A 504 -4.60 88.82 -28.08
C SER A 504 -4.90 87.62 -27.18
N TYR A 505 -6.12 87.53 -26.64
CA TYR A 505 -6.54 86.37 -25.85
C TYR A 505 -6.62 85.09 -26.69
N ILE A 506 -7.19 85.15 -27.90
CA ILE A 506 -7.23 84.02 -28.86
C ILE A 506 -5.81 83.54 -29.20
N GLN A 507 -4.87 84.46 -29.43
CA GLN A 507 -3.46 84.13 -29.64
C GLN A 507 -2.89 83.36 -28.43
N SER A 508 -3.14 83.86 -27.21
CA SER A 508 -2.69 83.17 -25.99
C SER A 508 -3.29 81.76 -25.84
N ILE A 509 -4.52 81.53 -26.31
CA ILE A 509 -5.13 80.19 -26.32
C ILE A 509 -4.37 79.27 -27.28
N GLY A 510 -4.06 79.74 -28.50
CA GLY A 510 -3.30 78.98 -29.49
C GLY A 510 -1.89 78.63 -28.97
N ASP A 511 -1.17 79.62 -28.45
CA ASP A 511 0.19 79.43 -27.91
C ASP A 511 0.19 78.47 -26.71
N ASN A 512 -0.77 78.62 -25.79
CA ASN A 512 -0.93 77.71 -24.65
C ASN A 512 -1.26 76.29 -25.09
N PHE A 513 -2.07 76.14 -26.14
CA PHE A 513 -2.42 74.84 -26.68
C PHE A 513 -1.20 74.13 -27.29
N ASP A 514 -0.38 74.84 -28.07
CA ASP A 514 0.87 74.30 -28.63
C ASP A 514 1.89 73.96 -27.53
N ALA A 515 2.01 74.81 -26.50
CA ALA A 515 2.83 74.52 -25.32
C ALA A 515 2.34 73.26 -24.59
N CYS A 516 1.03 73.09 -24.42
CA CYS A 516 0.44 71.87 -23.86
C CYS A 516 0.69 70.64 -24.74
N GLN A 517 0.61 70.75 -26.07
CA GLN A 517 0.94 69.67 -27.00
C GLN A 517 2.40 69.24 -26.90
N LYS A 518 3.32 70.20 -26.85
CA LYS A 518 4.75 69.94 -26.68
C LYS A 518 5.04 69.26 -25.34
N LYS A 519 4.55 69.82 -24.24
CA LYS A 519 4.71 69.25 -22.90
C LYS A 519 4.12 67.84 -22.82
N ARG A 520 2.93 67.62 -23.40
CA ARG A 520 2.32 66.29 -23.48
C ARG A 520 3.20 65.30 -24.24
N SER A 521 3.80 65.71 -25.35
CA SER A 521 4.69 64.86 -26.14
C SER A 521 5.97 64.50 -25.36
N GLU A 522 6.54 65.46 -24.63
CA GLU A 522 7.66 65.25 -23.70
C GLU A 522 7.29 64.31 -22.55
N ASP A 523 6.13 64.51 -21.92
CA ASP A 523 5.61 63.66 -20.83
C ASP A 523 5.34 62.23 -21.32
N ILE A 524 4.78 62.04 -22.52
CA ILE A 524 4.58 60.72 -23.14
C ILE A 524 5.92 60.04 -23.39
N LYS A 525 6.92 60.78 -23.91
CA LYS A 525 8.27 60.25 -24.14
C LYS A 525 8.92 59.81 -22.82
N ALA A 526 8.93 60.69 -21.82
CA ALA A 526 9.47 60.38 -20.49
C ALA A 526 8.74 59.21 -19.81
N TYR A 527 7.43 59.09 -20.02
CA TYR A 527 6.66 57.95 -19.53
C TYR A 527 7.02 56.64 -20.24
N LYS A 528 7.21 56.65 -21.56
CA LYS A 528 7.68 55.48 -22.32
C LYS A 528 9.06 55.02 -21.87
N GLU A 529 10.01 55.94 -21.70
CA GLU A 529 11.36 55.63 -21.18
C GLU A 529 11.29 54.99 -19.77
N LYS A 530 10.41 55.49 -18.90
CA LYS A 530 10.16 54.88 -17.57
C LYS A 530 9.53 53.50 -17.67
N LEU A 531 8.61 53.27 -18.60
CA LEU A 531 8.02 51.96 -18.83
C LEU A 531 9.03 50.95 -19.37
N GLU A 532 9.89 51.36 -20.29
CA GLU A 532 10.99 50.54 -20.83
C GLU A 532 11.95 50.12 -19.71
N ALA A 533 12.42 51.08 -18.90
CA ALA A 533 13.29 50.79 -17.76
C ALA A 533 12.62 49.83 -16.75
N LYS A 534 11.32 50.02 -16.49
CA LYS A 534 10.55 49.13 -15.61
C LYS A 534 10.34 47.74 -16.23
N GLY A 535 10.13 47.65 -17.54
CA GLY A 535 10.00 46.41 -18.27
C GLY A 535 11.28 45.58 -18.22
N ILE A 536 12.43 46.22 -18.44
CA ILE A 536 13.75 45.58 -18.30
C ILE A 536 13.96 45.07 -16.86
N SER A 537 13.69 45.90 -15.86
CA SER A 537 13.83 45.51 -14.45
C SER A 537 12.89 44.36 -14.06
N ALA A 538 11.63 44.41 -14.50
CA ALA A 538 10.65 43.35 -14.25
C ALA A 538 11.03 42.04 -14.95
N LYS A 539 11.55 42.10 -16.18
CA LYS A 539 12.08 40.94 -16.90
C LYS A 539 13.26 40.32 -16.17
N GLN A 540 14.19 41.14 -15.68
CA GLN A 540 15.33 40.65 -14.90
C GLN A 540 14.87 39.97 -13.61
N SER A 541 13.96 40.59 -12.86
CA SER A 541 13.40 40.01 -11.63
C SER A 541 12.62 38.72 -11.89
N LEU A 542 11.90 38.64 -13.03
CA LEU A 542 11.21 37.44 -13.49
C LEU A 542 12.22 36.34 -13.82
N PHE A 543 13.26 36.66 -14.59
CA PHE A 543 14.34 35.75 -14.95
C PHE A 543 15.02 35.15 -13.70
N ASP A 544 15.38 35.98 -12.72
CA ASP A 544 16.04 35.53 -11.50
C ASP A 544 15.14 34.63 -10.65
N SER A 545 13.88 35.04 -10.45
CA SER A 545 12.88 34.26 -9.69
C SER A 545 12.57 32.93 -10.36
N MET A 546 12.40 32.94 -11.67
CA MET A 546 12.12 31.77 -12.48
C MET A 546 13.32 30.82 -12.52
N ASN A 547 14.55 31.34 -12.67
CA ASN A 547 15.75 30.51 -12.61
C ASN A 547 15.96 29.87 -11.24
N LYS A 548 15.67 30.60 -10.16
CA LYS A 548 15.70 30.04 -8.80
C LYS A 548 14.69 28.91 -8.63
N ALA A 549 13.46 29.10 -9.11
CA ALA A 549 12.42 28.06 -9.09
C ALA A 549 12.79 26.86 -9.98
N LYS A 550 13.31 27.13 -11.20
CA LYS A 550 13.79 26.12 -12.15
C LYS A 550 14.88 25.25 -11.52
N LYS A 551 15.92 25.86 -10.93
CA LYS A 551 17.01 25.14 -10.25
C LYS A 551 16.47 24.26 -9.11
N SER A 552 15.64 24.82 -8.23
CA SER A 552 15.06 24.05 -7.12
C SER A 552 14.20 22.87 -7.60
N HIS A 553 13.44 23.05 -8.68
CA HIS A 553 12.63 22.00 -9.28
C HIS A 553 13.48 20.93 -9.95
N LEU A 554 14.50 21.33 -10.71
CA LEU A 554 15.42 20.41 -11.36
C LEU A 554 16.18 19.57 -10.32
N THR A 555 16.67 20.17 -9.22
CA THR A 555 17.31 19.42 -8.13
C THR A 555 16.37 18.34 -7.56
N LYS A 556 15.12 18.68 -7.26
CA LYS A 556 14.13 17.70 -6.76
C LYS A 556 13.85 16.58 -7.75
N TYR A 557 13.81 16.91 -9.04
CA TYR A 557 13.64 15.92 -10.10
C TYR A 557 14.84 14.96 -10.17
N LEU A 558 16.06 15.51 -10.15
CA LEU A 558 17.30 14.73 -10.16
C LEU A 558 17.46 13.87 -8.90
N ASP A 559 17.07 14.36 -7.72
CA ASP A 559 17.04 13.59 -6.47
C ASP A 559 16.11 12.38 -6.56
N ILE A 560 14.97 12.52 -7.24
CA ILE A 560 14.04 11.40 -7.49
C ILE A 560 14.68 10.39 -8.45
N LEU A 561 15.37 10.83 -9.50
CA LEU A 561 16.10 9.90 -10.39
C LEU A 561 17.18 9.15 -9.63
N LYS A 562 17.97 9.84 -8.80
CA LYS A 562 19.00 9.24 -7.94
C LYS A 562 18.43 8.25 -6.94
N LEU A 563 17.23 8.50 -6.41
CA LEU A 563 16.56 7.58 -5.49
C LEU A 563 16.14 6.27 -6.16
N HIS A 564 15.83 6.32 -7.45
CA HIS A 564 15.32 5.17 -8.20
C HIS A 564 16.39 4.44 -9.00
N HIS A 565 17.55 5.05 -9.22
CA HIS A 565 18.62 4.50 -10.04
C HIS A 565 19.95 4.63 -9.32
N ASP A 566 20.46 3.49 -8.81
CA ASP A 566 21.62 3.47 -7.92
C ASP A 566 22.91 4.00 -8.60
N ASP A 567 23.02 3.81 -9.92
CA ASP A 567 24.17 4.23 -10.73
C ASP A 567 24.05 5.68 -11.24
N PHE A 568 22.97 6.39 -10.93
CA PHE A 568 22.77 7.77 -11.35
C PHE A 568 23.43 8.75 -10.37
N VAL A 569 24.41 9.51 -10.85
CA VAL A 569 25.17 10.47 -10.06
C VAL A 569 24.96 11.87 -10.61
N VAL A 570 24.77 12.83 -9.70
CA VAL A 570 24.59 14.25 -10.02
C VAL A 570 25.75 15.01 -9.39
N ASN A 571 26.63 15.56 -10.22
CA ASN A 571 27.80 16.35 -9.82
C ASN A 571 27.65 17.79 -10.35
N GLY A 572 26.97 18.64 -9.58
CA GLY A 572 26.62 19.98 -10.03
C GLY A 572 25.62 19.92 -11.19
N ASP A 573 25.98 20.47 -12.34
CA ASP A 573 25.15 20.45 -13.56
C ASP A 573 25.39 19.20 -14.43
N VAL A 574 26.33 18.32 -14.06
CA VAL A 574 26.69 17.12 -14.82
C VAL A 574 25.97 15.91 -14.25
N CYS A 575 25.18 15.25 -15.08
CA CYS A 575 24.56 13.96 -14.80
C CYS A 575 25.42 12.84 -15.38
N ASP A 576 25.74 11.83 -14.56
CA ASP A 576 26.49 10.63 -14.94
C ASP A 576 25.70 9.37 -14.55
N GLY A 577 25.95 8.25 -15.22
CA GLY A 577 25.21 7.00 -15.04
C GLY A 577 24.61 6.45 -16.34
N PRO A 578 23.56 5.62 -16.26
CA PRO A 578 22.95 5.00 -17.44
C PRO A 578 22.50 6.02 -18.49
N THR A 579 22.89 5.80 -19.75
CA THR A 579 22.68 6.73 -20.88
C THR A 579 21.23 7.20 -21.00
N ASP A 580 20.26 6.30 -20.78
CA ASP A 580 18.83 6.64 -20.87
C ASP A 580 18.38 7.61 -19.78
N ILE A 581 18.89 7.46 -18.55
CA ILE A 581 18.57 8.35 -17.42
C ILE A 581 19.22 9.70 -17.64
N VAL A 582 20.50 9.73 -18.03
CA VAL A 582 21.23 10.97 -18.35
C VAL A 582 20.55 11.71 -19.49
N THR A 583 20.14 11.00 -20.55
CA THR A 583 19.39 11.56 -21.68
C THR A 583 18.06 12.15 -21.20
N MET A 584 17.30 11.42 -20.37
CA MET A 584 16.03 11.91 -19.83
C MET A 584 16.22 13.15 -18.94
N ALA A 585 17.25 13.17 -18.10
CA ALA A 585 17.60 14.29 -17.24
C ALA A 585 17.97 15.53 -18.06
N ASN A 586 18.82 15.38 -19.06
CA ASN A 586 19.24 16.45 -19.96
C ASN A 586 18.06 17.00 -20.77
N LYS A 587 17.23 16.14 -21.36
CA LYS A 587 16.03 16.56 -22.11
C LYS A 587 15.00 17.24 -21.23
N TYR A 588 14.89 16.83 -19.96
CA TYR A 588 14.01 17.52 -19.02
C TYR A 588 14.53 18.90 -18.65
N SER A 589 15.84 19.03 -18.45
CA SER A 589 16.51 20.33 -18.23
C SER A 589 16.36 21.27 -19.42
N GLU A 590 16.47 20.74 -20.64
CA GLU A 590 16.23 21.45 -21.90
C GLU A 590 14.77 21.92 -21.96
N LYS A 591 13.81 21.01 -21.78
CA LYS A 591 12.37 21.34 -21.76
C LYS A 591 12.01 22.41 -20.71
N LEU A 592 12.60 22.34 -19.52
CA LEU A 592 12.42 23.38 -18.50
C LEU A 592 12.99 24.72 -18.96
N SER A 593 14.13 24.71 -19.63
CA SER A 593 14.77 25.90 -20.17
C SER A 593 13.95 26.50 -21.32
N GLU A 594 13.39 25.68 -22.22
CA GLU A 594 12.45 26.09 -23.26
C GLU A 594 11.17 26.69 -22.66
N TYR A 595 10.57 26.04 -21.66
CA TYR A 595 9.39 26.58 -20.97
C TYR A 595 9.69 27.94 -20.33
N CYS A 596 10.84 28.06 -19.65
CA CYS A 596 11.28 29.33 -19.07
C CYS A 596 11.51 30.40 -20.15
N ALA A 597 12.12 30.04 -21.28
CA ALA A 597 12.31 30.93 -22.42
C ALA A 597 10.97 31.39 -23.01
N ALA A 598 9.97 30.50 -23.11
CA ALA A 598 8.63 30.84 -23.57
C ALA A 598 7.92 31.84 -22.63
N VAL A 599 8.05 31.66 -21.30
CA VAL A 599 7.53 32.62 -20.31
C VAL A 599 8.21 33.98 -20.41
N LEU A 600 9.54 34.01 -20.65
CA LEU A 600 10.26 35.27 -20.88
C LEU A 600 9.83 35.94 -22.18
N LEU A 601 9.63 35.17 -23.25
CA LEU A 601 9.10 35.67 -24.52
C LEU A 601 7.69 36.25 -24.35
N GLU A 602 6.85 35.63 -23.52
CA GLU A 602 5.53 36.13 -23.18
C GLU A 602 5.60 37.43 -22.37
N CYS A 603 6.54 37.52 -21.43
CA CYS A 603 6.86 38.77 -20.72
C CYS A 603 7.35 39.86 -21.68
N ASP A 604 8.21 39.54 -22.64
CA ASP A 604 8.69 40.47 -23.66
C ASP A 604 7.54 41.00 -24.51
N LYS A 605 6.71 40.11 -25.06
CA LYS A 605 5.51 40.49 -25.82
C LYS A 605 4.56 41.37 -25.01
N TYR A 606 4.39 41.06 -23.73
CA TYR A 606 3.54 41.84 -22.83
C TYR A 606 4.06 43.27 -22.62
N TRP A 607 5.36 43.44 -22.38
CA TRP A 607 5.96 44.77 -22.22
C TRP A 607 6.02 45.55 -23.53
N GLU A 608 6.34 44.88 -24.66
CA GLU A 608 6.26 45.48 -25.99
C GLU A 608 4.85 46.01 -26.29
N ASP A 609 3.81 45.23 -25.99
CA ASP A 609 2.42 45.65 -26.20
C ASP A 609 2.05 46.85 -25.31
N ILE A 610 2.50 46.88 -24.05
CA ILE A 610 2.28 48.02 -23.15
C ILE A 610 3.01 49.28 -23.62
N ILE A 611 4.28 49.18 -24.02
CA ILE A 611 5.08 50.32 -24.49
C ILE A 611 4.51 50.87 -25.79
N ARG A 612 4.06 49.99 -26.69
CA ARG A 612 3.48 50.35 -27.98
C ARG A 612 2.08 50.96 -27.85
N THR A 613 1.19 50.33 -27.08
CA THR A 613 -0.25 50.66 -27.08
C THR A 613 -0.68 51.54 -25.91
N GLY A 614 0.12 51.65 -24.84
CA GLY A 614 -0.29 52.29 -23.60
C GLY A 614 -1.48 51.59 -22.90
N ARG A 615 -1.85 50.38 -23.34
CA ARG A 615 -2.93 49.56 -22.77
C ARG A 615 -2.39 48.21 -22.30
N THR A 616 -3.01 47.67 -21.27
CA THR A 616 -2.99 46.23 -21.05
C THR A 616 -4.11 45.61 -21.90
N SER A 617 -3.77 44.83 -22.92
CA SER A 617 -4.72 43.88 -23.49
C SER A 617 -5.07 42.88 -22.40
N SER A 618 -6.30 42.93 -21.88
CA SER A 618 -6.82 41.91 -20.97
C SER A 618 -7.18 40.67 -21.78
N LEU A 619 -6.17 40.01 -22.33
CA LEU A 619 -6.29 38.66 -22.84
C LEU A 619 -6.00 37.75 -21.65
N GLY A 620 -7.04 37.41 -20.90
CA GLY A 620 -6.98 36.32 -19.93
C GLY A 620 -6.73 35.02 -20.67
N TRP A 621 -5.49 34.56 -20.68
CA TRP A 621 -5.13 33.24 -21.20
C TRP A 621 -4.31 32.50 -20.16
N TYR A 622 -4.88 31.40 -19.69
CA TYR A 622 -4.11 30.32 -19.11
C TYR A 622 -3.36 29.65 -20.25
N SER A 623 -2.03 29.80 -20.32
CA SER A 623 -1.18 28.92 -21.13
C SER A 623 -1.11 27.54 -20.46
N THR A 624 -2.23 26.82 -20.52
CA THR A 624 -2.24 25.37 -20.35
C THR A 624 -1.69 24.76 -21.64
N ILE A 625 -0.52 24.15 -21.57
CA ILE A 625 -0.18 22.99 -22.42
C ILE A 625 -1.42 22.07 -22.40
N PRO A 626 -1.87 21.52 -23.54
CA PRO A 626 -3.15 20.83 -23.64
C PRO A 626 -3.32 19.84 -22.48
N ALA A 627 -4.28 20.14 -21.62
CA ALA A 627 -4.84 19.12 -20.77
C ALA A 627 -5.50 18.12 -21.72
N ALA A 628 -4.83 16.98 -21.93
CA ALA A 628 -5.50 15.82 -22.48
C ALA A 628 -6.78 15.63 -21.67
N THR A 629 -7.89 15.76 -22.37
CA THR A 629 -9.26 15.62 -21.92
C THR A 629 -9.37 14.37 -21.05
N SER A 630 -9.33 14.53 -19.73
CA SER A 630 -9.78 13.47 -18.84
C SER A 630 -11.29 13.51 -18.84
N ALA A 631 -11.88 12.69 -19.70
CA ALA A 631 -13.24 12.25 -19.51
C ALA A 631 -13.33 11.70 -18.08
N ARG A 632 -14.11 12.39 -17.24
CA ARG A 632 -14.57 11.86 -15.96
C ARG A 632 -15.44 10.64 -16.24
N ASN A 633 -14.84 9.45 -16.31
CA ASN A 633 -15.56 8.22 -16.00
C ASN A 633 -15.44 7.97 -14.50
N ARG A 634 -16.43 8.47 -13.76
CA ARG A 634 -16.81 7.92 -12.45
C ARG A 634 -17.47 6.56 -12.71
N SER A 635 -16.72 5.48 -12.62
CA SER A 635 -17.25 4.15 -12.30
C SER A 635 -16.11 3.14 -12.19
N ALA A 636 -15.61 2.93 -10.98
CA ALA A 636 -14.98 1.68 -10.57
C ALA A 636 -14.91 1.71 -9.04
N SER A 637 -16.05 1.36 -8.44
CA SER A 637 -16.10 0.86 -7.07
C SER A 637 -15.12 -0.31 -6.93
N CYS A 638 -14.36 -0.29 -5.83
CA CYS A 638 -13.72 -1.48 -5.28
C CYS A 638 -14.74 -2.63 -5.21
N PRO A 639 -14.41 -3.86 -5.61
CA PRO A 639 -15.04 -5.04 -5.06
C PRO A 639 -14.23 -5.44 -3.83
N ASP A 640 -14.81 -5.13 -2.67
CA ASP A 640 -14.47 -5.82 -1.44
C ASP A 640 -14.73 -7.32 -1.59
N SER A 641 -13.89 -8.06 -0.89
CA SER A 641 -13.96 -9.49 -0.65
C SER A 641 -15.32 -10.00 -0.13
N ALA A 642 -15.59 -11.25 -0.50
CA ALA A 642 -16.42 -12.26 0.21
C ALA A 642 -17.95 -12.19 0.04
N GLY A 643 -18.50 -13.26 -0.53
CA GLY A 643 -19.94 -13.53 -0.58
C GLY A 643 -20.21 -14.94 -1.09
N VAL A 644 -20.25 -15.89 -0.17
CA VAL A 644 -20.62 -17.31 -0.36
C VAL A 644 -22.01 -17.40 -1.00
N VAL A 645 -22.14 -18.14 -2.11
CA VAL A 645 -23.44 -18.50 -2.70
C VAL A 645 -23.84 -19.87 -2.15
N ILE A 646 -24.84 -19.88 -1.25
CA ILE A 646 -25.64 -21.07 -0.93
C ILE A 646 -26.98 -20.86 -1.66
N THR A 647 -27.28 -21.76 -2.59
CA THR A 647 -28.52 -21.84 -3.35
C THR A 647 -29.55 -22.70 -2.63
N HIS A 648 -30.64 -22.12 -2.12
CA HIS A 648 -31.98 -22.72 -1.92
C HIS A 648 -32.95 -21.54 -2.21
N GLY A 649 -33.95 -21.60 -3.08
CA GLY A 649 -34.97 -22.62 -3.29
C GLY A 649 -36.32 -22.00 -2.91
N ALA A 650 -37.09 -21.53 -3.92
CA ALA A 650 -38.54 -21.33 -3.96
C ALA A 650 -38.92 -20.69 -5.30
#